data_AF-A0A935BU63-F1
#
_entry.id   AF-A0A935BU63-F1
#
_cell.length_a   1.000
_cell.length_b   1.000
_cell.length_c   1.000
_cell.angle_alpha   90.00
_cell.angle_beta   90.00
_cell.angle_gamma   90.00
#
_symmetry.space_group_name_H-M   'P 1'
#
loop_
_entity.id
_entity.type
_entity.pdbx_description
1 polymer ?
#
loop_
_entity_poly.entity_id
_entity_poly.type
_entity_poly.pdbx_seq_one_letter_code
_entity_poly.pdbx_strand_id
1 'polypeptide(L)'
;MNKFASYLPFLRWFPVKADTLKMDFIAGITVALVLIPQSMAYAQLAGLPAYYGLYAAFLPVAIASMFGSSNFLGTGPVAVVSLLTASSLAPLAAPGSDQFIALAILLALLVGIVQLTLGVFKLGVVVNFLSHPVIVGFTNAAAIIIGLSQVSKLFGVSMGRSEHFLNDIWGVLVQIGDTHLPTLGMGIMAIAIMWAVKRFKPKWPGVLIAVVIATTLSWAIGFEQNAPGKIDQIAEAELQASVVAVATATRRQDELAASKAAKASELKQAQHDGGMHSQLAARVEYELELADIEAKQAEAEAGKLKKELRKVTVVRAVDASGALLGIYPADKLPAGMNSDGHGYRIRSIKGEQFKLVGGGEVVGKIPEGLPAVQMPRLSFDGIMSLLSAAIVISLVGFMEAISIAKALATKAKQKVDPNQELVGQGLANLIGSFTQAFPVSGSFSRSAVNFNAGAKTGMAAVITASFVLLALLFLTPLLYHLPQAVLAAIIIMAVIGLVNFDAIKHAWHASKHDGIAAGVTFIATLLVAPHLDKGIMIGAGLAILLYLYRTMTPRVAQLGRFSDGTLRDIKVNPDLPTSPHIIAMRFDGSLYFANVAYFEDTILEAVAAKPNAKYLLVVGDAINQLDASGEEVVHHLVERLRDAGIQIVFSGLKKQVLDVMRHTGLFDLISQANIFATEDQAIAAIYERLGDEAADDLFCSLKPVAQ
;
A
#
# COMPACT_ATOMS: atom_id res chain seq x y z
N MET A 1 5.53 36.87 2.03
CA MET A 1 5.60 35.80 1.00
C MET A 1 4.18 35.39 0.65
N ASN A 2 3.78 35.59 -0.61
CA ASN A 2 2.38 35.65 -1.05
C ASN A 2 1.58 34.36 -0.79
N LYS A 3 0.29 34.50 -0.46
CA LYS A 3 -0.72 33.40 -0.45
C LYS A 3 -0.70 32.59 -1.76
N PHE A 4 -0.24 33.15 -2.88
CA PHE A 4 -0.05 32.42 -4.14
C PHE A 4 1.02 31.31 -4.06
N ALA A 5 2.09 31.49 -3.28
CA ALA A 5 3.17 30.51 -3.14
C ALA A 5 2.81 29.34 -2.22
N SER A 6 1.65 29.35 -1.56
CA SER A 6 1.11 28.16 -0.90
C SER A 6 0.35 27.26 -1.88
N TYR A 7 -0.32 27.82 -2.90
CA TYR A 7 -1.05 27.04 -3.92
C TYR A 7 -0.17 26.60 -5.09
N LEU A 8 0.87 27.36 -5.42
CA LEU A 8 1.82 27.06 -6.49
C LEU A 8 3.25 26.95 -5.93
N PRO A 9 3.62 25.83 -5.28
CA PRO A 9 4.92 25.67 -4.63
C PRO A 9 6.11 25.86 -5.56
N PHE A 10 6.00 25.49 -6.84
CA PHE A 10 7.07 25.66 -7.82
C PHE A 10 7.54 27.10 -8.02
N LEU A 11 6.71 28.10 -7.69
CA LEU A 11 7.12 29.51 -7.75
C LEU A 11 8.28 29.83 -6.79
N ARG A 12 8.47 29.00 -5.75
CA ARG A 12 9.59 29.14 -4.79
C ARG A 12 10.94 28.77 -5.39
N TRP A 13 10.98 28.12 -6.55
CA TRP A 13 12.23 27.78 -7.23
C TRP A 13 12.90 28.99 -7.90
N PHE A 14 12.13 30.07 -8.09
CA PHE A 14 12.60 31.29 -8.74
C PHE A 14 13.07 32.35 -7.72
N PRO A 15 14.11 33.13 -8.05
CA PRO A 15 14.93 33.08 -9.27
C PRO A 15 15.88 31.86 -9.29
N VAL A 16 15.98 31.21 -10.45
CA VAL A 16 16.85 30.03 -10.64
C VAL A 16 18.31 30.45 -10.71
N LYS A 17 19.15 29.92 -9.82
CA LYS A 17 20.60 30.12 -9.85
C LYS A 17 21.26 29.10 -10.79
N ALA A 18 22.32 29.50 -11.49
CA ALA A 18 23.02 28.63 -12.45
C ALA A 18 23.55 27.33 -11.80
N ASP A 19 24.13 27.43 -10.60
CA ASP A 19 24.62 26.25 -9.87
C ASP A 19 23.48 25.30 -9.49
N THR A 20 22.34 25.85 -9.05
CA THR A 20 21.13 25.08 -8.74
C THR A 20 20.61 24.35 -9.97
N LEU A 21 20.52 25.05 -11.11
CA LEU A 21 20.06 24.45 -12.36
C LEU A 21 21.00 23.33 -12.83
N LYS A 22 22.32 23.51 -12.72
CA LYS A 22 23.30 22.48 -13.07
C LYS A 22 23.14 21.21 -12.22
N MET A 23 22.96 21.38 -10.91
CA MET A 23 22.75 20.26 -9.99
C MET A 23 21.41 19.55 -10.26
N ASP A 24 20.32 20.31 -10.46
CA ASP A 24 19.00 19.74 -10.78
C ASP A 24 19.00 19.04 -12.15
N PHE A 25 19.78 19.53 -13.12
CA PHE A 25 19.92 18.91 -14.43
C PHE A 25 20.65 17.56 -14.35
N ILE A 26 21.78 17.50 -13.62
CA ILE A 26 22.52 16.25 -13.40
C ILE A 26 21.63 15.25 -12.65
N ALA A 27 20.93 15.71 -11.60
CA ALA A 27 20.01 14.86 -10.86
C ALA A 27 18.87 14.36 -11.73
N GLY A 28 18.25 15.24 -12.53
CA GLY A 28 17.16 14.89 -13.44
C GLY A 28 17.54 13.85 -14.48
N ILE A 29 18.72 13.98 -15.11
CA ILE A 29 19.25 12.96 -16.03
C ILE A 29 19.48 11.64 -15.30
N THR A 30 20.14 11.69 -14.14
CA THR A 30 20.49 10.49 -13.38
C THR A 30 19.23 9.71 -12.97
N VAL A 31 18.18 10.41 -12.55
CA VAL A 31 16.88 9.81 -12.23
C VAL A 31 16.20 9.28 -13.50
N ALA A 32 16.18 10.04 -14.60
CA ALA A 32 15.56 9.60 -15.86
C ALA A 32 16.13 8.27 -16.39
N LEU A 33 17.45 8.13 -16.33
CA LEU A 33 18.16 6.92 -16.76
C LEU A 33 17.76 5.66 -15.99
N VAL A 34 17.36 5.81 -14.72
CA VAL A 34 16.88 4.71 -13.88
C VAL A 34 15.36 4.54 -14.00
N LEU A 35 14.64 5.66 -14.14
CA LEU A 35 13.18 5.72 -14.19
C LEU A 35 12.61 5.02 -15.42
N ILE A 36 13.18 5.22 -16.62
CA ILE A 36 12.65 4.67 -17.88
C ILE A 36 12.44 3.14 -17.79
N PRO A 37 13.48 2.32 -17.58
CA PRO A 37 13.32 0.86 -17.58
C PRO A 37 12.56 0.35 -16.35
N GLN A 38 12.69 1.00 -15.19
CA GLN A 38 11.91 0.65 -14.00
C GLN A 38 10.41 0.85 -14.21
N SER A 39 10.01 1.97 -14.81
CA SER A 39 8.60 2.26 -15.06
C SER A 39 7.99 1.29 -16.05
N MET A 40 8.76 0.88 -17.07
CA MET A 40 8.34 -0.17 -18.01
C MET A 40 8.09 -1.51 -17.30
N ALA A 41 9.00 -1.87 -16.39
CA ALA A 41 8.85 -3.08 -15.60
C ALA A 41 7.60 -3.01 -14.68
N TYR A 42 7.39 -1.87 -14.02
CA TYR A 42 6.23 -1.66 -13.15
C TYR A 42 4.90 -1.61 -13.90
N ALA A 43 4.86 -1.12 -15.14
CA ALA A 43 3.65 -1.23 -15.96
C ALA A 43 3.29 -2.68 -16.25
N GLN A 44 4.28 -3.54 -16.54
CA GLN A 44 4.02 -4.98 -16.67
C GLN A 44 3.57 -5.63 -15.36
N LEU A 45 4.09 -5.16 -14.22
CA LEU A 45 3.62 -5.61 -12.90
C LEU A 45 2.17 -5.18 -12.65
N ALA A 46 1.76 -4.01 -13.16
CA ALA A 46 0.38 -3.53 -13.16
C ALA A 46 -0.53 -4.25 -14.15
N GLY A 47 -0.03 -5.23 -14.92
CA GLY A 47 -0.80 -5.95 -15.92
C GLY A 47 -1.01 -5.16 -17.22
N LEU A 48 -0.26 -4.07 -17.43
CA LEU A 48 -0.33 -3.20 -18.61
C LEU A 48 0.84 -3.46 -19.57
N PRO A 49 0.71 -3.10 -20.85
CA PRO A 49 1.86 -3.04 -21.76
C PRO A 49 2.97 -2.15 -21.19
N ALA A 50 4.23 -2.53 -21.43
CA ALA A 50 5.39 -1.87 -20.81
C ALA A 50 5.47 -0.35 -21.08
N TYR A 51 5.01 0.11 -22.25
CA TYR A 51 5.06 1.53 -22.61
C TYR A 51 4.15 2.42 -21.76
N TYR A 52 3.09 1.89 -21.13
CA TYR A 52 2.28 2.65 -20.16
C TYR A 52 3.10 3.13 -18.97
N GLY A 53 4.23 2.46 -18.68
CA GLY A 53 5.21 2.90 -17.70
C GLY A 53 5.82 4.26 -18.07
N LEU A 54 6.11 4.48 -19.34
CA LEU A 54 6.65 5.74 -19.83
C LEU A 54 5.62 6.86 -19.74
N TYR A 55 4.34 6.58 -20.01
CA TYR A 55 3.26 7.55 -19.85
C TYR A 55 3.12 7.99 -18.39
N ALA A 56 3.13 7.03 -17.47
CA ALA A 56 3.08 7.31 -16.04
C ALA A 56 4.37 7.97 -15.49
N ALA A 57 5.51 7.79 -16.17
CA ALA A 57 6.78 8.42 -15.83
C ALA A 57 7.00 9.80 -16.47
N PHE A 58 6.08 10.27 -17.31
CA PHE A 58 6.16 11.55 -18.00
C PHE A 58 5.44 12.65 -17.22
N LEU A 59 4.22 13.02 -17.64
CA LEU A 59 3.51 14.19 -17.14
C LEU A 59 3.19 14.12 -15.63
N PRO A 60 2.76 12.97 -15.06
CA PRO A 60 2.50 12.87 -13.63
C PRO A 60 3.71 13.25 -12.76
N VAL A 61 4.92 12.91 -13.21
CA VAL A 61 6.16 13.17 -12.47
C VAL A 61 6.44 14.66 -12.37
N ALA A 62 6.25 15.40 -13.47
CA ALA A 62 6.40 16.85 -13.48
C ALA A 62 5.35 17.54 -12.61
N ILE A 63 4.08 17.14 -12.76
CA ILE A 63 2.95 17.73 -12.01
C ILE A 63 3.11 17.49 -10.50
N ALA A 64 3.46 16.27 -10.09
CA ALA A 64 3.65 15.94 -8.68
C ALA A 64 4.68 16.86 -8.03
N SER A 65 5.80 17.11 -8.71
CA SER A 65 6.85 17.97 -8.17
C SER A 65 6.50 19.45 -8.20
N MET A 66 5.77 19.92 -9.23
CA MET A 66 5.38 21.32 -9.33
C MET A 66 4.37 21.74 -8.24
N PHE A 67 3.43 20.85 -7.92
CA PHE A 67 2.35 21.13 -6.96
C PHE A 67 2.59 20.52 -5.58
N GLY A 68 3.55 19.59 -5.45
CA GLY A 68 3.97 19.01 -4.17
C GLY A 68 4.80 19.97 -3.33
N SER A 69 5.03 19.61 -2.07
CA SER A 69 5.84 20.42 -1.15
C SER A 69 7.30 19.97 -1.08
N SER A 70 7.59 18.73 -1.46
CA SER A 70 8.93 18.14 -1.44
C SER A 70 9.74 18.47 -2.69
N ASN A 71 11.00 18.89 -2.49
CA ASN A 71 11.96 19.10 -3.59
C ASN A 71 12.65 17.80 -4.05
N PHE A 72 12.62 16.75 -3.23
CA PHE A 72 13.44 15.55 -3.45
C PHE A 72 12.64 14.33 -3.85
N LEU A 73 11.32 14.35 -3.62
CA LEU A 73 10.47 13.19 -3.88
C LEU A 73 10.38 12.95 -5.39
N GLY A 74 10.87 11.79 -5.83
CA GLY A 74 10.69 11.30 -7.19
C GLY A 74 9.38 10.52 -7.30
N THR A 75 8.37 11.11 -7.94
CA THR A 75 7.10 10.43 -8.27
C THR A 75 7.24 9.56 -9.53
N GLY A 76 6.40 8.54 -9.65
CA GLY A 76 6.15 7.76 -10.86
C GLY A 76 5.56 6.37 -10.52
N PRO A 77 5.57 5.42 -11.45
CA PRO A 77 5.18 4.04 -11.15
C PRO A 77 6.02 3.44 -10.02
N VAL A 78 5.38 2.78 -9.06
CA VAL A 78 6.05 2.06 -7.97
C VAL A 78 5.49 0.64 -7.85
N ALA A 79 6.30 -0.27 -7.32
CA ALA A 79 6.01 -1.70 -7.33
C ALA A 79 4.70 -2.05 -6.60
N VAL A 80 4.49 -1.48 -5.40
CA VAL A 80 3.32 -1.73 -4.56
C VAL A 80 2.04 -1.22 -5.23
N VAL A 81 2.02 0.04 -5.67
CA VAL A 81 0.87 0.63 -6.38
C VAL A 81 0.57 -0.10 -7.69
N SER A 82 1.61 -0.56 -8.40
CA SER A 82 1.44 -1.36 -9.61
C SER A 82 0.79 -2.71 -9.32
N LEU A 83 1.26 -3.41 -8.28
CA LEU A 83 0.67 -4.68 -7.88
C LEU A 83 -0.78 -4.49 -7.40
N LEU A 84 -1.06 -3.46 -6.60
CA LEU A 84 -2.42 -3.14 -6.15
C LEU A 84 -3.34 -2.83 -7.34
N THR A 85 -2.84 -2.09 -8.33
CA THR A 85 -3.56 -1.85 -9.59
C THR A 85 -3.88 -3.17 -10.29
N ALA A 86 -2.91 -4.07 -10.45
CA ALA A 86 -3.16 -5.36 -11.07
C ALA A 86 -4.20 -6.21 -10.30
N SER A 87 -4.06 -6.31 -8.98
CA SER A 87 -4.95 -7.12 -8.14
C SER A 87 -6.39 -6.60 -8.10
N SER A 88 -6.57 -5.28 -8.11
CA SER A 88 -7.89 -4.67 -8.04
C SER A 88 -8.64 -4.76 -9.37
N LEU A 89 -7.90 -4.87 -10.48
CA LEU A 89 -8.48 -4.92 -11.83
C LEU A 89 -8.65 -6.33 -12.37
N ALA A 90 -7.81 -7.28 -11.94
CA ALA A 90 -7.86 -8.67 -12.41
C ALA A 90 -9.24 -9.35 -12.29
N PRO A 91 -10.05 -9.11 -11.24
CA PRO A 91 -11.41 -9.67 -11.15
C PRO A 91 -12.40 -9.06 -12.15
N LEU A 92 -12.09 -7.90 -12.72
CA LEU A 92 -12.99 -7.11 -13.56
C LEU A 92 -12.66 -7.23 -15.06
N ALA A 93 -11.39 -7.46 -15.40
CA ALA A 93 -10.95 -7.58 -16.78
C ALA A 93 -9.65 -8.41 -16.88
N ALA A 94 -9.46 -9.07 -18.03
CA ALA A 94 -8.22 -9.78 -18.31
C ALA A 94 -7.05 -8.79 -18.49
N PRO A 95 -5.91 -8.95 -17.77
CA PRO A 95 -4.74 -8.10 -17.93
C PRO A 95 -4.26 -7.96 -19.38
N GLY A 96 -3.98 -6.73 -19.79
CA GLY A 96 -3.59 -6.38 -21.16
C GLY A 96 -4.74 -6.27 -22.17
N SER A 97 -5.99 -6.52 -21.77
CA SER A 97 -7.16 -6.18 -22.59
C SER A 97 -7.42 -4.67 -22.61
N ASP A 98 -8.13 -4.19 -23.63
CA ASP A 98 -8.51 -2.77 -23.73
C ASP A 98 -9.36 -2.33 -22.55
N GLN A 99 -10.23 -3.21 -22.04
CA GLN A 99 -11.04 -2.96 -20.87
C GLN A 99 -10.18 -2.82 -19.60
N PHE A 100 -9.19 -3.68 -19.42
CA PHE A 100 -8.27 -3.60 -18.28
C PHE A 100 -7.46 -2.31 -18.28
N ILE A 101 -6.99 -1.90 -19.47
CA ILE A 101 -6.29 -0.62 -19.65
C ILE A 101 -7.21 0.56 -19.30
N ALA A 102 -8.45 0.55 -19.79
CA ALA A 102 -9.43 1.59 -19.49
C ALA A 102 -9.72 1.69 -17.98
N LEU A 103 -9.88 0.55 -17.30
CA LEU A 103 -10.08 0.53 -15.84
C LEU A 103 -8.84 1.00 -15.06
N ALA A 104 -7.62 0.73 -15.53
CA ALA A 104 -6.40 1.24 -14.89
C ALA A 104 -6.29 2.76 -14.97
N ILE A 105 -6.67 3.34 -16.11
CA ILE A 105 -6.71 4.80 -16.30
C ILE A 105 -7.83 5.41 -15.44
N LEU A 106 -9.00 4.77 -15.38
CA LEU A 106 -10.09 5.19 -14.49
C LEU A 106 -9.66 5.13 -13.02
N LEU A 107 -8.95 4.09 -12.61
CA LEU A 107 -8.41 3.97 -11.26
C LEU A 107 -7.42 5.09 -10.95
N ALA A 108 -6.56 5.49 -11.91
CA ALA A 108 -5.68 6.65 -11.75
C ALA A 108 -6.46 7.96 -11.52
N LEU A 109 -7.54 8.16 -12.28
CA LEU A 109 -8.44 9.30 -12.07
C LEU A 109 -9.02 9.30 -10.65
N LEU A 110 -9.55 8.16 -10.19
CA LEU A 110 -10.16 8.04 -8.86
C LEU A 110 -9.15 8.24 -7.73
N VAL A 111 -7.96 7.62 -7.84
CA VAL A 111 -6.86 7.84 -6.89
C VAL A 111 -6.50 9.32 -6.84
N GLY A 112 -6.42 9.98 -8.01
CA GLY A 112 -6.16 11.41 -8.11
C GLY A 112 -7.23 12.27 -7.43
N ILE A 113 -8.52 11.96 -7.64
CA ILE A 113 -9.64 12.66 -6.99
C ILE A 113 -9.63 12.46 -5.48
N VAL A 114 -9.46 11.23 -4.99
CA VAL A 114 -9.42 10.93 -3.56
C VAL A 114 -8.26 11.68 -2.90
N GLN A 115 -7.07 11.62 -3.50
CA GLN A 115 -5.91 12.36 -3.00
C GLN A 115 -6.15 13.88 -3.04
N LEU A 116 -6.58 14.43 -4.17
CA LEU A 116 -6.83 15.87 -4.26
C LEU A 116 -7.84 16.34 -3.21
N THR A 117 -8.91 15.57 -2.99
CA THR A 117 -9.94 15.82 -1.97
C THR A 117 -9.33 15.81 -0.56
N LEU A 118 -8.60 14.76 -0.19
CA LEU A 118 -7.95 14.67 1.12
C LEU A 118 -6.96 15.84 1.36
N GLY A 119 -6.24 16.26 0.32
CA GLY A 119 -5.28 17.36 0.39
C GLY A 119 -5.96 18.72 0.57
N VAL A 120 -6.98 19.01 -0.24
CA VAL A 120 -7.74 20.28 -0.20
C VAL A 120 -8.48 20.45 1.12
N PHE A 121 -9.12 19.40 1.63
CA PHE A 121 -9.82 19.43 2.92
C PHE A 121 -8.89 19.31 4.14
N LYS A 122 -7.56 19.29 3.92
CA LYS A 122 -6.54 19.15 4.97
C LYS A 122 -6.71 17.89 5.83
N LEU A 123 -7.24 16.83 5.23
CA LEU A 123 -7.44 15.52 5.84
C LEU A 123 -6.19 14.65 5.75
N GLY A 124 -4.99 15.24 5.52
CA GLY A 124 -3.73 14.50 5.53
C GLY A 124 -3.43 13.81 6.87
N VAL A 125 -4.11 14.21 7.96
CA VAL A 125 -4.06 13.50 9.25
C VAL A 125 -4.70 12.12 9.17
N VAL A 126 -5.69 11.91 8.28
CA VAL A 126 -6.38 10.61 8.11
C VAL A 126 -5.39 9.51 7.74
N VAL A 127 -4.30 9.87 7.06
CA VAL A 127 -3.24 8.94 6.67
C VAL A 127 -2.54 8.36 7.91
N ASN A 128 -2.53 9.07 9.04
CA ASN A 128 -1.98 8.55 10.30
C ASN A 128 -2.83 7.43 10.94
N PHE A 129 -4.06 7.17 10.46
CA PHE A 129 -4.86 6.04 10.95
C PHE A 129 -4.30 4.69 10.46
N LEU A 130 -3.52 4.67 9.38
CA LEU A 130 -2.77 3.49 9.00
C LEU A 130 -1.52 3.39 9.88
N SER A 131 -1.57 2.46 10.84
CA SER A 131 -0.47 2.18 11.75
C SER A 131 0.79 1.79 10.97
N HIS A 132 1.94 2.40 11.31
CA HIS A 132 3.22 2.09 10.69
C HIS A 132 3.56 0.58 10.70
N PRO A 133 3.37 -0.16 11.80
CA PRO A 133 3.45 -1.63 11.83
C PRO A 133 2.66 -2.37 10.75
N VAL A 134 1.42 -1.94 10.46
CA VAL A 134 0.57 -2.55 9.43
C VAL A 134 1.23 -2.42 8.06
N ILE A 135 1.77 -1.24 7.75
CA ILE A 135 2.44 -0.98 6.48
C ILE A 135 3.74 -1.76 6.37
N VAL A 136 4.50 -1.89 7.46
CA VAL A 136 5.70 -2.75 7.47
C VAL A 136 5.32 -4.20 7.18
N GLY A 137 4.26 -4.73 7.82
CA GLY A 137 3.76 -6.08 7.55
C GLY A 137 3.33 -6.26 6.10
N PHE A 138 2.53 -5.32 5.58
CA PHE A 138 2.05 -5.32 4.20
C PHE A 138 3.18 -5.22 3.17
N THR A 139 4.09 -4.26 3.33
CA THR A 139 5.20 -4.04 2.37
C THR A 139 6.15 -5.23 2.30
N ASN A 140 6.41 -5.91 3.42
CA ASN A 140 7.18 -7.16 3.43
C ASN A 140 6.47 -8.28 2.65
N ALA A 141 5.16 -8.46 2.87
CA ALA A 141 4.38 -9.48 2.15
C ALA A 141 4.28 -9.15 0.65
N ALA A 142 3.96 -7.90 0.32
CA ALA A 142 3.91 -7.41 -1.05
C ALA A 142 5.26 -7.58 -1.74
N ALA A 143 6.38 -7.29 -1.06
CA ALA A 143 7.71 -7.50 -1.62
C ALA A 143 7.96 -8.97 -2.01
N ILE A 144 7.61 -9.92 -1.14
CA ILE A 144 7.73 -11.35 -1.45
C ILE A 144 6.84 -11.72 -2.65
N ILE A 145 5.57 -11.30 -2.65
CA ILE A 145 4.63 -11.56 -3.76
C ILE A 145 5.17 -11.00 -5.08
N ILE A 146 5.64 -9.75 -5.08
CA ILE A 146 6.19 -9.12 -6.27
C ILE A 146 7.42 -9.89 -6.76
N GLY A 147 8.37 -10.22 -5.87
CA GLY A 147 9.57 -10.97 -6.24
C GLY A 147 9.23 -12.34 -6.84
N LEU A 148 8.35 -13.10 -6.17
CA LEU A 148 7.91 -14.42 -6.63
C LEU A 148 7.15 -14.35 -7.97
N SER A 149 6.33 -13.32 -8.19
CA SER A 149 5.59 -13.14 -9.45
C SER A 149 6.50 -12.97 -10.68
N GLN A 150 7.73 -12.49 -10.49
CA GLN A 150 8.70 -12.28 -11.58
C GLN A 150 9.50 -13.53 -11.94
N VAL A 151 9.47 -14.56 -11.10
CA VAL A 151 10.20 -15.81 -11.31
C VAL A 151 9.79 -16.49 -12.62
N SER A 152 8.50 -16.46 -12.94
CA SER A 152 7.95 -17.00 -14.20
C SER A 152 8.62 -16.39 -15.46
N LYS A 153 8.80 -15.07 -15.48
CA LYS A 153 9.45 -14.35 -16.59
C LYS A 153 10.95 -14.60 -16.70
N LEU A 154 11.62 -14.87 -15.58
CA LEU A 154 13.04 -15.26 -15.59
C LEU A 154 13.24 -16.65 -16.20
N PHE A 155 12.40 -17.62 -15.82
CA PHE A 155 12.45 -18.97 -16.38
C PHE A 155 11.82 -19.07 -17.79
N GLY A 156 11.08 -18.03 -18.21
CA GLY A 156 10.37 -18.03 -19.49
C GLY A 156 9.15 -18.95 -19.53
N VAL A 157 8.65 -19.35 -18.35
CA VAL A 157 7.48 -20.22 -18.20
C VAL A 157 6.22 -19.42 -17.92
N SER A 158 5.06 -20.00 -18.20
CA SER A 158 3.78 -19.37 -17.94
C SER A 158 3.34 -19.52 -16.48
N MET A 159 2.93 -18.41 -15.88
CA MET A 159 2.26 -18.42 -14.58
C MET A 159 0.74 -18.59 -14.76
N GLY A 160 0.13 -19.43 -13.93
CA GLY A 160 -1.33 -19.48 -13.78
C GLY A 160 -1.86 -18.17 -13.20
N ARG A 161 -3.18 -17.98 -13.26
CA ARG A 161 -3.88 -16.87 -12.59
C ARG A 161 -5.08 -17.45 -11.86
N SER A 162 -4.83 -18.11 -10.75
CA SER A 162 -5.89 -18.67 -9.90
C SER A 162 -6.28 -17.72 -8.77
N GLU A 163 -7.34 -18.04 -8.04
CA GLU A 163 -7.74 -17.31 -6.83
C GLU A 163 -6.69 -17.39 -5.70
N HIS A 164 -5.71 -18.27 -5.82
CA HIS A 164 -4.66 -18.48 -4.82
C HIS A 164 -3.28 -18.34 -5.43
N PHE A 165 -2.63 -17.20 -5.15
CA PHE A 165 -1.29 -16.88 -5.65
C PHE A 165 -0.24 -17.97 -5.34
N LEU A 166 -0.33 -18.62 -4.18
CA LEU A 166 0.60 -19.69 -3.78
C LEU A 166 0.52 -20.91 -4.71
N ASN A 167 -0.68 -21.25 -5.21
CA ASN A 167 -0.86 -22.34 -6.17
C ASN A 167 -0.24 -21.97 -7.53
N ASP A 168 -0.34 -20.71 -7.94
CA ASP A 168 0.27 -20.25 -9.18
C ASP A 168 1.80 -20.33 -9.11
N ILE A 169 2.40 -19.97 -7.98
CA ILE A 169 3.85 -20.11 -7.75
C ILE A 169 4.26 -21.58 -7.72
N TRP A 170 3.48 -22.45 -7.07
CA TRP A 170 3.73 -23.88 -7.11
C TRP A 170 3.69 -24.42 -8.55
N GLY A 171 2.73 -23.96 -9.36
CA GLY A 171 2.63 -24.31 -10.77
C GLY A 171 3.86 -23.87 -11.59
N VAL A 172 4.50 -22.75 -11.24
CA VAL A 172 5.76 -22.30 -11.85
C VAL A 172 6.92 -23.22 -11.44
N LEU A 173 7.00 -23.62 -10.17
CA LEU A 173 8.04 -24.53 -9.68
C LEU A 173 7.98 -25.92 -10.34
N VAL A 174 6.77 -26.44 -10.59
CA VAL A 174 6.59 -27.70 -11.31
C VAL A 174 7.02 -27.61 -12.77
N GLN A 175 6.89 -26.43 -13.40
CA GLN A 175 7.29 -26.17 -14.79
C GLN A 175 8.78 -25.83 -14.94
N ILE A 176 9.60 -25.92 -13.90
CA ILE A 176 11.01 -25.51 -13.96
C ILE A 176 11.82 -26.33 -15.00
N GLY A 177 11.38 -27.55 -15.33
CA GLY A 177 11.95 -28.36 -16.40
C GLY A 177 11.76 -27.78 -17.80
N ASP A 178 10.72 -26.96 -18.01
CA ASP A 178 10.38 -26.34 -19.30
C ASP A 178 11.05 -24.97 -19.51
N THR A 179 12.08 -24.67 -18.71
CA THR A 179 12.79 -23.38 -18.70
C THR A 179 13.39 -23.04 -20.07
N HIS A 180 13.15 -21.81 -20.54
CA HIS A 180 13.83 -21.27 -21.71
C HIS A 180 15.22 -20.75 -21.31
N LEU A 181 16.25 -21.60 -21.43
CA LEU A 181 17.62 -21.30 -20.98
C LEU A 181 18.18 -19.96 -21.49
N PRO A 182 17.98 -19.53 -22.76
CA PRO A 182 18.43 -18.21 -23.19
C PRO A 182 17.77 -17.06 -22.42
N THR A 183 16.47 -17.19 -22.08
CA THR A 183 15.75 -16.18 -21.27
C THR A 183 16.30 -16.11 -19.86
N LEU A 184 16.55 -17.28 -19.25
CA LEU A 184 17.18 -17.36 -17.94
C LEU A 184 18.57 -16.73 -17.95
N GLY A 185 19.38 -17.02 -18.98
CA GLY A 185 20.70 -16.43 -19.18
C GLY A 185 20.65 -14.90 -19.25
N MET A 186 19.72 -14.32 -20.01
CA MET A 186 19.53 -12.86 -20.10
C MET A 186 19.14 -12.25 -18.74
N GLY A 187 18.25 -12.92 -18.00
CA GLY A 187 17.83 -12.48 -16.66
C GLY A 187 18.97 -12.51 -15.64
N ILE A 188 19.70 -13.62 -15.55
CA ILE A 188 20.86 -13.78 -14.65
C ILE A 188 21.96 -12.78 -15.01
N MET A 189 22.26 -12.59 -16.30
CA MET A 189 23.21 -11.59 -16.77
C MET A 189 22.81 -10.18 -16.30
N ALA A 190 21.54 -9.80 -16.44
CA ALA A 190 21.06 -8.49 -15.98
C ALA A 190 21.21 -8.32 -14.46
N ILE A 191 20.87 -9.35 -13.66
CA ILE A 191 21.07 -9.34 -12.20
C ILE A 191 22.56 -9.18 -11.86
N ALA A 192 23.43 -9.96 -12.50
CA ALA A 192 24.87 -9.93 -12.28
C ALA A 192 25.47 -8.56 -12.60
N ILE A 193 25.08 -7.94 -13.72
CA ILE A 193 25.51 -6.58 -14.10
C ILE A 193 25.06 -5.56 -13.06
N MET A 194 23.77 -5.56 -12.70
CA MET A 194 23.24 -4.60 -11.71
C MET A 194 23.92 -4.77 -10.35
N TRP A 195 24.14 -6.00 -9.91
CA TRP A 195 24.83 -6.31 -8.65
C TRP A 195 26.31 -5.90 -8.69
N ALA A 196 27.04 -6.23 -9.76
CA ALA A 196 28.45 -5.89 -9.92
C ALA A 196 28.66 -4.37 -9.96
N VAL A 197 27.84 -3.64 -10.72
CA VAL A 197 27.91 -2.17 -10.76
C VAL A 197 27.61 -1.57 -9.38
N LYS A 198 26.58 -2.07 -8.69
CA LYS A 198 26.25 -1.64 -7.31
C LYS A 198 27.40 -1.91 -6.34
N ARG A 199 28.14 -3.00 -6.50
CA ARG A 199 29.25 -3.40 -5.63
C ARG A 199 30.54 -2.62 -5.89
N PHE A 200 30.91 -2.43 -7.16
CA PHE A 200 32.22 -1.87 -7.56
C PHE A 200 32.17 -0.38 -7.94
N LYS A 201 31.08 0.10 -8.54
CA LYS A 201 30.91 1.48 -9.00
C LYS A 201 29.50 2.00 -8.65
N PRO A 202 29.18 2.19 -7.37
CA PRO A 202 27.82 2.51 -6.91
C PRO A 202 27.24 3.83 -7.44
N LYS A 203 28.08 4.72 -7.98
CA LYS A 203 27.64 5.98 -8.62
C LYS A 203 27.14 5.79 -10.06
N TRP A 204 27.40 4.65 -10.68
CA TRP A 204 27.04 4.38 -12.08
C TRP A 204 25.62 3.82 -12.17
N PRO A 205 24.86 4.13 -13.24
CA PRO A 205 23.48 3.67 -13.40
C PRO A 205 23.41 2.20 -13.82
N GLY A 206 23.60 1.28 -12.86
CA GLY A 206 23.66 -0.17 -13.14
C GLY A 206 22.45 -0.74 -13.87
N VAL A 207 21.24 -0.21 -13.60
CA VAL A 207 20.01 -0.60 -14.31
C VAL A 207 20.09 -0.25 -15.80
N LEU A 208 20.50 0.97 -16.13
CA LEU A 208 20.64 1.40 -17.53
C LEU A 208 21.70 0.59 -18.25
N ILE A 209 22.84 0.34 -17.60
CA ILE A 209 23.93 -0.46 -18.19
C ILE A 209 23.44 -1.87 -18.53
N ALA A 210 22.72 -2.52 -17.61
CA ALA A 210 22.12 -3.83 -17.86
C ALA A 210 21.13 -3.80 -19.03
N VAL A 211 20.28 -2.77 -19.11
CA VAL A 211 19.31 -2.59 -20.20
C VAL A 211 20.01 -2.38 -21.54
N VAL A 212 21.00 -1.47 -21.62
CA VAL A 212 21.73 -1.22 -22.87
C VAL A 212 22.43 -2.48 -23.36
N ILE A 213 23.19 -3.15 -22.50
CA ILE A 213 23.91 -4.38 -22.86
C ILE A 213 22.93 -5.48 -23.30
N ALA A 214 21.88 -5.71 -22.53
CA ALA A 214 20.91 -6.75 -22.84
C ALA A 214 20.12 -6.46 -24.11
N THR A 215 19.73 -5.21 -24.36
CA THR A 215 19.08 -4.79 -25.60
C THR A 215 20.00 -4.96 -26.80
N THR A 216 21.27 -4.56 -26.70
CA THR A 216 22.23 -4.72 -27.80
C THR A 216 22.51 -6.19 -28.10
N LEU A 217 22.63 -7.01 -27.05
CA LEU A 217 22.86 -8.44 -27.21
C LEU A 217 21.63 -9.12 -27.81
N SER A 218 20.44 -8.78 -27.31
CA SER A 218 19.15 -9.26 -27.80
C SER A 218 18.96 -8.97 -29.30
N TRP A 219 19.30 -7.75 -29.72
CA TRP A 219 19.29 -7.35 -31.13
C TRP A 219 20.32 -8.12 -31.95
N ALA A 220 21.57 -8.21 -31.48
CA ALA A 220 22.67 -8.83 -32.22
C ALA A 220 22.47 -10.34 -32.48
N ILE A 221 21.84 -11.05 -31.53
CA ILE A 221 21.59 -12.50 -31.66
C ILE A 221 20.23 -12.84 -32.27
N GLY A 222 19.41 -11.84 -32.60
CA GLY A 222 18.03 -12.06 -33.02
C GLY A 222 17.23 -12.82 -31.95
N PHE A 223 17.29 -12.36 -30.70
CA PHE A 223 16.73 -13.06 -29.54
C PHE A 223 15.22 -13.28 -29.63
N GLU A 224 14.49 -12.32 -30.21
CA GLU A 224 13.09 -12.50 -30.55
C GLU A 224 12.97 -13.19 -31.91
N GLN A 225 12.38 -14.40 -31.91
CA GLN A 225 12.04 -15.14 -33.12
C GLN A 225 10.54 -15.43 -33.11
N ASN A 226 9.76 -14.39 -33.35
CA ASN A 226 8.31 -14.47 -33.35
C ASN A 226 7.77 -14.44 -34.78
N ALA A 227 6.77 -15.26 -35.06
CA ALA A 227 6.07 -15.25 -36.35
C ALA A 227 4.54 -15.19 -36.12
N PRO A 228 3.80 -14.42 -36.93
CA PRO A 228 2.35 -14.55 -36.95
C PRO A 228 1.97 -15.87 -37.65
N GLY A 229 0.90 -16.50 -37.17
CA GLY A 229 0.27 -17.64 -37.82
C GLY A 229 -1.24 -17.47 -37.84
N LYS A 230 -1.89 -18.14 -38.78
CA LYS A 230 -3.36 -18.23 -38.86
C LYS A 230 -3.81 -19.69 -38.79
N ILE A 231 -5.01 -19.94 -38.29
CA ILE A 231 -5.54 -21.29 -38.08
C ILE A 231 -5.67 -22.08 -39.39
N ASP A 232 -5.96 -21.40 -40.51
CA ASP A 232 -6.02 -21.96 -41.86
C ASP A 232 -4.64 -22.41 -42.40
N GLN A 233 -3.55 -21.88 -41.84
CA GLN A 233 -2.18 -22.24 -42.23
C GLN A 233 -1.66 -23.49 -41.50
N ILE A 234 -2.43 -24.03 -40.55
CA ILE A 234 -2.08 -25.29 -39.88
C ILE A 234 -2.47 -26.44 -40.80
N ALA A 235 -1.47 -27.16 -41.30
CA ALA A 235 -1.69 -28.22 -42.29
C ALA A 235 -2.17 -29.54 -41.66
N GLU A 236 -1.89 -29.76 -40.37
CA GLU A 236 -2.30 -30.96 -39.66
C GLU A 236 -3.63 -30.78 -38.92
N ALA A 237 -4.60 -31.64 -39.23
CA ALA A 237 -5.96 -31.57 -38.69
C ALA A 237 -6.02 -31.69 -37.15
N GLU A 238 -5.18 -32.51 -36.53
CA GLU A 238 -5.16 -32.71 -35.07
C GLU A 238 -4.67 -31.46 -34.33
N LEU A 239 -3.58 -30.86 -34.82
CA LEU A 239 -3.07 -29.59 -34.30
C LEU A 239 -4.06 -28.45 -34.54
N GLN A 240 -4.67 -28.40 -35.73
CA GLN A 240 -5.67 -27.40 -36.07
C GLN A 240 -6.88 -27.49 -35.12
N ALA A 241 -7.40 -28.71 -34.88
CA ALA A 241 -8.48 -28.96 -33.93
C ALA A 241 -8.11 -28.51 -32.50
N SER A 242 -6.88 -28.77 -32.07
CA SER A 242 -6.38 -28.34 -30.76
C SER A 242 -6.31 -26.81 -30.63
N VAL A 243 -5.83 -26.12 -31.67
CA VAL A 243 -5.78 -24.65 -31.71
C VAL A 243 -7.19 -24.05 -31.74
N VAL A 244 -8.11 -24.62 -32.52
CA VAL A 244 -9.52 -24.21 -32.56
C VAL A 244 -10.19 -24.43 -31.21
N ALA A 245 -9.94 -25.55 -30.53
CA ALA A 245 -10.48 -25.80 -29.19
C ALA A 245 -10.01 -24.72 -28.19
N VAL A 246 -8.73 -24.34 -28.22
CA VAL A 246 -8.22 -23.24 -27.38
C VAL A 246 -8.82 -21.89 -27.77
N ALA A 247 -8.99 -21.61 -29.06
CA ALA A 247 -9.60 -20.37 -29.53
C ALA A 247 -11.05 -20.24 -29.03
N THR A 248 -11.85 -21.30 -29.19
CA THR A 248 -13.24 -21.38 -28.74
C THR A 248 -13.36 -21.27 -27.23
N ALA A 249 -12.52 -21.99 -26.47
CA ALA A 249 -12.51 -21.91 -25.01
C ALA A 249 -12.12 -20.50 -24.52
N THR A 250 -11.15 -19.85 -25.17
CA THR A 250 -10.75 -18.46 -24.83
C THR A 250 -11.86 -17.47 -25.14
N ARG A 251 -12.55 -17.62 -26.27
CA ARG A 251 -13.70 -16.78 -26.62
C ARG A 251 -14.85 -16.94 -25.63
N ARG A 252 -15.16 -18.18 -25.23
CA ARG A 252 -16.17 -18.46 -24.20
C ARG A 252 -15.79 -17.82 -22.85
N GLN A 253 -14.51 -17.85 -22.49
CA GLN A 253 -14.02 -17.17 -21.29
C GLN A 253 -14.27 -15.65 -21.36
N ASP A 254 -13.99 -15.01 -22.49
CA ASP A 254 -14.23 -13.57 -22.70
C ASP A 254 -15.74 -13.22 -22.65
N GLU A 255 -16.58 -14.05 -23.27
CA GLU A 255 -18.04 -13.87 -23.29
C GLU A 255 -18.65 -14.03 -21.88
N LEU A 256 -18.22 -15.03 -21.12
CA LEU A 256 -18.67 -15.22 -19.73
C LEU A 256 -18.19 -14.11 -18.81
N ALA A 257 -16.97 -13.61 -18.98
CA ALA A 257 -16.47 -12.46 -18.22
C ALA A 257 -17.31 -11.20 -18.49
N ALA A 258 -17.67 -10.94 -19.76
CA ALA A 258 -18.56 -9.84 -20.12
C ALA A 258 -19.97 -10.03 -19.54
N SER A 259 -20.53 -11.25 -19.60
CA SER A 259 -21.83 -11.59 -19.01
C SER A 259 -21.83 -11.40 -17.50
N LYS A 260 -20.78 -11.84 -16.79
CA LYS A 260 -20.64 -11.65 -15.35
C LYS A 260 -20.61 -10.17 -14.99
N ALA A 261 -19.87 -9.36 -15.74
CA ALA A 261 -19.82 -7.92 -15.52
C ALA A 261 -21.20 -7.26 -15.74
N ALA A 262 -21.96 -7.69 -16.74
CA ALA A 262 -23.31 -7.21 -17.00
C ALA A 262 -24.28 -7.58 -15.86
N LYS A 263 -24.29 -8.84 -15.41
CA LYS A 263 -25.13 -9.30 -14.29
C LYS A 263 -24.79 -8.60 -12.97
N ALA A 264 -23.51 -8.29 -12.74
CA ALA A 264 -23.09 -7.53 -11.57
C ALA A 264 -23.62 -6.08 -11.57
N SER A 265 -23.73 -5.47 -12.76
CA SER A 265 -24.38 -4.16 -12.94
C SER A 265 -25.89 -4.26 -12.70
N GLU A 266 -26.54 -5.27 -13.28
CA GLU A 266 -27.98 -5.53 -13.11
C GLU A 266 -28.36 -5.79 -11.65
N LEU A 267 -27.53 -6.55 -10.91
CA LEU A 267 -27.75 -6.82 -9.49
C LEU A 267 -27.78 -5.52 -8.68
N LYS A 268 -26.81 -4.63 -8.93
CA LYS A 268 -26.75 -3.33 -8.24
C LYS A 268 -27.99 -2.50 -8.53
N GLN A 269 -28.46 -2.52 -9.78
CA GLN A 269 -29.66 -1.79 -10.17
C GLN A 269 -30.92 -2.38 -9.50
N ALA A 270 -31.06 -3.71 -9.48
CA ALA A 270 -32.15 -4.40 -8.79
C ALA A 270 -32.15 -4.13 -7.27
N GLN A 271 -30.97 -4.07 -6.64
CA GLN A 271 -30.82 -3.72 -5.23
C GLN A 271 -31.16 -2.26 -4.94
N HIS A 272 -30.85 -1.35 -5.87
CA HIS A 272 -31.20 0.07 -5.76
C HIS A 272 -32.71 0.28 -5.88
N ASP A 273 -33.35 -0.34 -6.87
CA ASP A 273 -34.75 -0.08 -7.20
C ASP A 273 -35.73 -0.84 -6.29
N GLY A 274 -35.38 -2.06 -5.88
CA GLY A 274 -36.25 -2.93 -5.08
C GLY A 274 -35.78 -3.17 -3.63
N GLY A 275 -34.60 -2.68 -3.25
CA GLY A 275 -33.93 -3.03 -2.00
C GLY A 275 -33.15 -4.34 -2.07
N MET A 276 -32.22 -4.54 -1.13
CA MET A 276 -31.29 -5.68 -1.10
C MET A 276 -31.98 -7.06 -1.08
N HIS A 277 -33.21 -7.12 -0.57
CA HIS A 277 -33.97 -8.37 -0.43
C HIS A 277 -35.11 -8.49 -1.44
N SER A 278 -35.09 -7.70 -2.53
CA SER A 278 -36.09 -7.87 -3.58
C SER A 278 -35.93 -9.22 -4.28
N GLN A 279 -37.05 -9.78 -4.74
CA GLN A 279 -37.04 -11.03 -5.51
C GLN A 279 -36.18 -10.90 -6.78
N LEU A 280 -36.16 -9.71 -7.39
CA LEU A 280 -35.31 -9.42 -8.54
C LEU A 280 -33.83 -9.44 -8.15
N ALA A 281 -33.45 -8.77 -7.06
CA ALA A 281 -32.06 -8.77 -6.57
C ALA A 281 -31.59 -10.19 -6.24
N ALA A 282 -32.39 -10.98 -5.51
CA ALA A 282 -32.04 -12.37 -5.18
C ALA A 282 -31.89 -13.25 -6.43
N ARG A 283 -32.74 -13.05 -7.45
CA ARG A 283 -32.64 -13.77 -8.72
C ARG A 283 -31.36 -13.40 -9.48
N VAL A 284 -31.08 -12.11 -9.62
CA VAL A 284 -29.90 -11.64 -10.35
C VAL A 284 -28.62 -12.02 -9.59
N GLU A 285 -28.65 -12.06 -8.26
CA GLU A 285 -27.55 -12.55 -7.42
C GLU A 285 -27.25 -14.02 -7.70
N TYR A 286 -28.28 -14.87 -7.71
CA TYR A 286 -28.14 -16.27 -8.12
C TYR A 286 -27.60 -16.40 -9.55
N GLU A 287 -28.10 -15.60 -10.48
CA GLU A 287 -27.65 -15.61 -11.87
C GLU A 287 -26.19 -15.14 -12.03
N LEU A 288 -25.73 -14.23 -11.16
CA LEU A 288 -24.35 -13.75 -11.09
C LEU A 288 -23.43 -14.81 -10.49
N GLU A 289 -23.82 -15.47 -9.41
CA GLU A 289 -23.08 -16.59 -8.83
C GLU A 289 -22.93 -17.75 -9.84
N LEU A 290 -24.01 -18.08 -10.55
CA LEU A 290 -23.97 -19.08 -11.61
C LEU A 290 -22.98 -18.67 -12.72
N ALA A 291 -23.02 -17.42 -13.15
CA ALA A 291 -22.09 -16.90 -14.15
C ALA A 291 -20.63 -16.91 -13.65
N ASP A 292 -20.37 -16.68 -12.35
CA ASP A 292 -19.04 -16.80 -11.75
C ASP A 292 -18.52 -18.25 -11.80
N ILE A 293 -19.38 -19.22 -11.46
CA ILE A 293 -19.04 -20.65 -11.52
C ILE A 293 -18.74 -21.07 -12.97
N GLU A 294 -19.58 -20.68 -13.93
CA GLU A 294 -19.38 -20.98 -15.35
C GLU A 294 -18.08 -20.34 -15.88
N ALA A 295 -17.81 -19.08 -15.51
CA ALA A 295 -16.57 -18.40 -15.89
C ALA A 295 -15.33 -19.12 -15.35
N LYS A 296 -15.37 -19.55 -14.09
CA LYS A 296 -14.28 -20.33 -13.45
C LYS A 296 -14.05 -21.68 -14.14
N GLN A 297 -15.13 -22.38 -14.49
CA GLN A 297 -15.03 -23.64 -15.21
C GLN A 297 -14.43 -23.45 -16.61
N ALA A 298 -14.90 -22.45 -17.36
CA ALA A 298 -14.37 -22.11 -18.68
C ALA A 298 -12.89 -21.70 -18.62
N GLU A 299 -12.48 -20.96 -17.59
CA GLU A 299 -11.08 -20.61 -17.36
C GLU A 299 -10.20 -21.84 -17.07
N ALA A 300 -10.66 -22.76 -16.23
CA ALA A 300 -9.94 -24.01 -15.94
C ALA A 300 -9.80 -24.89 -17.19
N GLU A 301 -10.86 -25.02 -18.00
CA GLU A 301 -10.86 -25.75 -19.26
C GLU A 301 -9.89 -25.13 -20.28
N ALA A 302 -10.00 -23.81 -20.50
CA ALA A 302 -9.09 -23.08 -21.38
C ALA A 302 -7.63 -23.18 -20.91
N GLY A 303 -7.39 -23.14 -19.59
CA GLY A 303 -6.07 -23.34 -19.00
C GLY A 303 -5.49 -24.72 -19.28
N LYS A 304 -6.30 -25.78 -19.16
CA LYS A 304 -5.90 -27.16 -19.48
C LYS A 304 -5.55 -27.30 -20.97
N LEU A 305 -6.41 -26.82 -21.86
CA LEU A 305 -6.18 -26.88 -23.30
C LEU A 305 -4.94 -26.08 -23.72
N LYS A 306 -4.75 -24.87 -23.16
CA LYS A 306 -3.53 -24.07 -23.38
C LYS A 306 -2.27 -24.78 -22.90
N LYS A 307 -2.34 -25.51 -21.78
CA LYS A 307 -1.20 -26.26 -21.24
C LYS A 307 -0.82 -27.43 -22.14
N GLU A 308 -1.79 -28.16 -22.69
CA GLU A 308 -1.51 -29.24 -23.65
C GLU A 308 -0.96 -28.68 -24.97
N LEU A 309 -1.56 -27.62 -25.52
CA LEU A 309 -1.09 -27.00 -26.75
C LEU A 309 0.35 -26.47 -26.64
N ARG A 310 0.74 -25.97 -25.46
CA ARG A 310 2.11 -25.47 -25.21
C ARG A 310 3.20 -26.54 -25.27
N LYS A 311 2.86 -27.81 -25.07
CA LYS A 311 3.81 -28.93 -25.19
C LYS A 311 4.16 -29.22 -26.64
N VAL A 312 3.27 -28.86 -27.57
CA VAL A 312 3.49 -29.08 -28.99
C VAL A 312 4.45 -28.02 -29.53
N THR A 313 5.59 -28.49 -30.01
CA THR A 313 6.54 -27.66 -30.77
C THR A 313 6.15 -27.75 -32.24
N VAL A 314 6.07 -26.61 -32.91
CA VAL A 314 5.66 -26.51 -34.32
C VAL A 314 6.77 -25.90 -35.15
N VAL A 315 6.87 -26.31 -36.39
CA VAL A 315 7.81 -25.80 -37.39
C VAL A 315 7.03 -25.20 -38.55
N ARG A 316 7.60 -24.17 -39.17
CA ARG A 316 7.04 -23.57 -40.38
C ARG A 316 7.71 -24.23 -41.57
N ALA A 317 6.93 -24.98 -42.35
CA ALA A 317 7.39 -25.50 -43.62
C ALA A 317 7.46 -24.36 -44.63
N VAL A 318 8.60 -24.21 -45.29
CA VAL A 318 8.85 -23.14 -46.27
C VAL A 318 9.27 -23.73 -47.61
N ASP A 319 8.90 -23.05 -48.69
CA ASP A 319 9.37 -23.41 -50.04
C ASP A 319 10.82 -22.92 -50.28
N ALA A 320 11.36 -23.21 -51.47
CA ALA A 320 12.72 -22.80 -51.86
C ALA A 320 12.91 -21.26 -51.92
N SER A 321 11.82 -20.49 -51.92
CA SER A 321 11.82 -19.01 -51.88
C SER A 321 11.64 -18.44 -50.47
N GLY A 322 11.39 -19.29 -49.47
CA GLY A 322 11.13 -18.92 -48.08
C GLY A 322 9.65 -18.59 -47.79
N ALA A 323 8.73 -18.84 -48.73
CA ALA A 323 7.31 -18.64 -48.51
C ALA A 323 6.70 -19.78 -47.67
N LEU A 324 5.75 -19.44 -46.79
CA LEU A 324 5.12 -20.38 -45.87
C LEU A 324 4.22 -21.37 -46.62
N LEU A 325 4.55 -22.65 -46.60
CA LEU A 325 3.75 -23.75 -47.15
C LEU A 325 2.72 -24.28 -46.13
N GLY A 326 3.06 -24.26 -44.85
CA GLY A 326 2.17 -24.71 -43.78
C GLY A 326 2.87 -24.82 -42.44
N ILE A 327 2.09 -24.93 -41.37
CA ILE A 327 2.58 -25.13 -40.00
C ILE A 327 2.31 -26.58 -39.60
N TYR A 328 3.36 -27.27 -39.17
CA TYR A 328 3.34 -28.68 -38.77
C TYR A 328 3.91 -28.84 -37.36
N PRO A 329 3.47 -29.83 -36.56
CA PRO A 329 4.22 -30.31 -35.41
C PRO A 329 5.64 -30.72 -35.83
N ALA A 330 6.62 -30.44 -34.96
CA ALA A 330 8.03 -30.66 -35.25
C ALA A 330 8.37 -32.13 -35.53
N ASP A 331 7.59 -33.07 -34.99
CA ASP A 331 7.70 -34.52 -35.15
C ASP A 331 6.99 -35.07 -36.40
N LYS A 332 6.14 -34.28 -37.06
CA LYS A 332 5.29 -34.72 -38.19
C LYS A 332 5.54 -33.95 -39.49
N LEU A 333 6.72 -33.34 -39.65
CA LEU A 333 7.11 -32.67 -40.90
C LEU A 333 7.23 -33.70 -42.05
N PRO A 334 6.53 -33.54 -43.19
CA PRO A 334 6.61 -34.49 -44.30
C PRO A 334 8.01 -34.56 -44.95
N ALA A 335 8.43 -35.77 -45.33
CA ALA A 335 9.73 -36.00 -45.98
C ALA A 335 9.83 -35.24 -47.32
N GLY A 336 10.80 -34.32 -47.42
CA GLY A 336 11.04 -33.50 -48.62
C GLY A 336 10.70 -32.01 -48.48
N MET A 337 10.07 -31.59 -47.37
CA MET A 337 9.86 -30.17 -47.06
C MET A 337 10.98 -29.62 -46.16
N ASN A 338 11.43 -28.41 -46.44
CA ASN A 338 12.39 -27.69 -45.60
C ASN A 338 11.63 -26.90 -44.52
N SER A 339 12.15 -26.94 -43.29
CA SER A 339 11.71 -26.03 -42.23
C SER A 339 12.51 -24.73 -42.29
N ASP A 340 11.96 -23.66 -41.71
CA ASP A 340 12.68 -22.39 -41.52
C ASP A 340 13.80 -22.46 -40.45
N GLY A 341 14.18 -23.66 -40.00
CA GLY A 341 15.26 -23.89 -39.05
C GLY A 341 14.94 -23.60 -37.59
N HIS A 342 13.70 -23.16 -37.29
CA HIS A 342 13.29 -22.74 -35.95
C HIS A 342 12.11 -23.58 -35.42
N GLY A 343 12.22 -24.01 -34.17
CA GLY A 343 11.11 -24.60 -33.42
C GLY A 343 10.31 -23.52 -32.71
N TYR A 344 9.02 -23.44 -32.98
CA TYR A 344 8.11 -22.48 -32.37
C TYR A 344 7.16 -23.15 -31.38
N ARG A 345 6.62 -22.36 -30.45
CA ARG A 345 5.47 -22.73 -29.63
C ARG A 345 4.32 -21.76 -29.87
N ILE A 346 3.10 -22.27 -29.88
CA ILE A 346 1.89 -21.44 -29.99
C ILE A 346 1.58 -20.85 -28.61
N ARG A 347 1.70 -19.53 -28.45
CA ARG A 347 1.62 -18.89 -27.12
C ARG A 347 0.31 -18.15 -26.87
N SER A 348 -0.16 -17.38 -27.85
CA SER A 348 -1.41 -16.62 -27.74
C SER A 348 -2.25 -16.82 -29.00
N ILE A 349 -3.54 -17.06 -28.82
CA ILE A 349 -4.52 -17.16 -29.90
C ILE A 349 -5.54 -16.04 -29.68
N LYS A 350 -5.78 -15.23 -30.72
CA LYS A 350 -6.77 -14.14 -30.75
C LYS A 350 -7.56 -14.25 -32.05
N GLY A 351 -8.83 -14.64 -31.94
CA GLY A 351 -9.65 -14.95 -33.11
C GLY A 351 -9.01 -16.06 -33.95
N GLU A 352 -8.85 -15.81 -35.25
CA GLU A 352 -8.24 -16.76 -36.21
C GLU A 352 -6.71 -16.65 -36.29
N GLN A 353 -6.10 -15.74 -35.53
CA GLN A 353 -4.66 -15.51 -35.54
C GLN A 353 -4.03 -16.05 -34.27
N PHE A 354 -2.80 -16.54 -34.39
CA PHE A 354 -2.00 -16.92 -33.25
C PHE A 354 -0.55 -16.46 -33.40
N LYS A 355 0.13 -16.35 -32.27
CA LYS A 355 1.53 -15.95 -32.19
C LYS A 355 2.40 -17.17 -31.97
N LEU A 356 3.29 -17.42 -32.92
CA LEU A 356 4.40 -18.36 -32.80
C LEU A 356 5.58 -17.69 -32.10
N VAL A 357 6.17 -18.39 -31.14
CA VAL A 357 7.31 -17.93 -30.35
C VAL A 357 8.40 -19.00 -30.40
N GLY A 358 9.51 -18.71 -31.07
CA GLY A 358 10.70 -19.58 -31.18
C GLY A 358 11.93 -19.07 -30.42
N GLY A 359 11.86 -17.83 -29.92
CA GLY A 359 12.93 -17.20 -29.14
C GLY A 359 12.44 -16.65 -27.80
N GLY A 360 13.25 -15.79 -27.18
CA GLY A 360 12.88 -15.15 -25.93
C GLY A 360 11.93 -13.96 -26.13
N GLU A 361 11.19 -13.62 -25.07
CA GLU A 361 10.25 -12.50 -25.12
C GLU A 361 10.95 -11.16 -24.92
N VAL A 362 10.59 -10.20 -25.78
CA VAL A 362 11.01 -8.80 -25.68
C VAL A 362 9.80 -7.90 -25.39
N VAL A 363 10.05 -6.61 -25.15
CA VAL A 363 9.00 -5.60 -24.95
C VAL A 363 8.10 -5.49 -26.18
N GLY A 364 8.67 -5.56 -27.38
CA GLY A 364 7.93 -5.51 -28.63
C GLY A 364 7.50 -4.08 -29.00
N LYS A 365 6.49 -3.97 -29.88
CA LYS A 365 6.11 -2.70 -30.50
C LYS A 365 5.62 -1.67 -29.46
N ILE A 366 6.27 -0.51 -29.46
CA ILE A 366 5.90 0.66 -28.64
C ILE A 366 5.30 1.71 -29.57
N PRO A 367 4.13 2.29 -29.27
CA PRO A 367 3.58 3.39 -30.05
C PRO A 367 4.58 4.55 -30.15
N GLU A 368 4.78 5.08 -31.36
CA GLU A 368 5.61 6.26 -31.58
C GLU A 368 4.84 7.53 -31.24
N GLY A 369 5.55 8.53 -30.70
CA GLY A 369 4.99 9.84 -30.43
C GLY A 369 4.46 10.04 -29.00
N LEU A 370 3.67 11.08 -28.84
CA LEU A 370 3.09 11.47 -27.55
C LEU A 370 1.85 10.64 -27.21
N PRO A 371 1.61 10.34 -25.91
CA PRO A 371 0.34 9.76 -25.49
C PRO A 371 -0.81 10.70 -25.89
N ALA A 372 -1.84 10.14 -26.50
CA ALA A 372 -3.04 10.91 -26.85
C ALA A 372 -3.71 11.43 -25.57
N VAL A 373 -4.06 12.72 -25.57
CA VAL A 373 -4.88 13.30 -24.50
C VAL A 373 -6.32 12.85 -24.73
N GLN A 374 -6.84 12.01 -23.85
CA GLN A 374 -8.19 11.45 -23.95
C GLN A 374 -8.83 11.43 -22.57
N MET A 375 -10.14 11.69 -22.53
CA MET A 375 -10.91 11.57 -21.29
C MET A 375 -11.04 10.07 -20.92
N PRO A 376 -10.76 9.68 -19.66
CA PRO A 376 -11.02 8.32 -19.20
C PRO A 376 -12.48 7.93 -19.39
N ARG A 377 -12.74 6.70 -19.85
CA ARG A 377 -14.12 6.20 -20.00
C ARG A 377 -14.76 6.11 -18.62
N LEU A 378 -15.74 6.98 -18.36
CA LEU A 378 -16.47 6.99 -17.10
C LEU A 378 -17.61 5.96 -17.18
N SER A 379 -17.54 4.93 -16.35
CA SER A 379 -18.66 4.02 -16.08
C SER A 379 -19.00 4.09 -14.61
N PHE A 380 -20.29 4.28 -14.29
CA PHE A 380 -20.74 4.38 -12.90
C PHE A 380 -20.39 3.11 -12.11
N ASP A 381 -20.58 1.93 -12.73
CA ASP A 381 -20.19 0.65 -12.15
C ASP A 381 -18.69 0.51 -11.91
N GLY A 382 -17.88 1.01 -12.86
CA GLY A 382 -16.42 1.04 -12.72
C GLY A 382 -16.00 1.93 -11.56
N ILE A 383 -16.63 3.09 -11.39
CA ILE A 383 -16.34 3.99 -10.28
C ILE A 383 -16.66 3.32 -8.93
N MET A 384 -17.86 2.75 -8.79
CA MET A 384 -18.26 2.11 -7.53
C MET A 384 -17.46 0.86 -7.20
N SER A 385 -17.10 0.05 -8.21
CA SER A 385 -16.26 -1.15 -7.99
C SER A 385 -14.81 -0.81 -7.65
N LEU A 386 -14.28 0.30 -8.17
CA LEU A 386 -12.89 0.71 -7.95
C LEU A 386 -12.71 1.67 -6.76
N LEU A 387 -13.78 2.18 -6.16
CA LEU A 387 -13.69 3.19 -5.09
C LEU A 387 -12.88 2.70 -3.89
N SER A 388 -13.12 1.46 -3.44
CA SER A 388 -12.35 0.86 -2.33
C SER A 388 -10.86 0.75 -2.68
N ALA A 389 -10.54 0.23 -3.86
CA ALA A 389 -9.17 0.14 -4.36
C ALA A 389 -8.50 1.51 -4.48
N ALA A 390 -9.24 2.53 -4.95
CA ALA A 390 -8.73 3.89 -5.06
C ALA A 390 -8.42 4.50 -3.68
N ILE A 391 -9.25 4.24 -2.66
CA ILE A 391 -8.99 4.67 -1.28
C ILE A 391 -7.73 3.97 -0.73
N VAL A 392 -7.62 2.65 -0.89
CA VAL A 392 -6.44 1.91 -0.41
C VAL A 392 -5.17 2.38 -1.13
N ILE A 393 -5.18 2.46 -2.45
CA ILE A 393 -4.02 2.91 -3.24
C ILE A 393 -3.66 4.36 -2.92
N SER A 394 -4.65 5.25 -2.75
CA SER A 394 -4.39 6.66 -2.41
C SER A 394 -3.73 6.80 -1.04
N LEU A 395 -4.21 6.07 -0.03
CA LEU A 395 -3.67 6.10 1.33
C LEU A 395 -2.29 5.45 1.41
N VAL A 396 -2.13 4.23 0.86
CA VAL A 396 -0.85 3.49 0.87
C VAL A 396 0.21 4.22 0.05
N GLY A 397 -0.15 4.66 -1.16
CA GLY A 397 0.76 5.42 -2.02
C GLY A 397 1.20 6.72 -1.35
N PHE A 398 0.25 7.48 -0.80
CA PHE A 398 0.60 8.73 -0.12
C PHE A 398 1.43 8.51 1.15
N MET A 399 1.11 7.50 1.95
CA MET A 399 1.89 7.09 3.13
C MET A 399 3.36 6.83 2.79
N GLU A 400 3.62 6.08 1.73
CA GLU A 400 4.99 5.85 1.24
C GLU A 400 5.64 7.17 0.83
N ALA A 401 4.95 7.96 0.00
CA ALA A 401 5.43 9.24 -0.51
C ALA A 401 5.79 10.22 0.62
N ILE A 402 4.91 10.42 1.60
CA ILE A 402 5.12 11.36 2.70
C ILE A 402 6.21 10.89 3.67
N SER A 403 6.32 9.59 3.89
CA SER A 403 7.38 9.01 4.74
C SER A 403 8.75 9.25 4.13
N ILE A 404 8.88 9.03 2.81
CA ILE A 404 10.12 9.30 2.06
C ILE A 404 10.42 10.81 2.05
N ALA A 405 9.41 11.63 1.74
CA ALA A 405 9.56 13.08 1.68
C ALA A 405 10.03 13.66 3.03
N LYS A 406 9.41 13.25 4.14
CA LYS A 406 9.81 13.66 5.50
C LYS A 406 11.23 13.17 5.83
N ALA A 407 11.58 11.92 5.51
CA ALA A 407 12.91 11.38 5.78
C ALA A 407 14.03 12.16 5.06
N LEU A 408 13.83 12.50 3.78
CA LEU A 408 14.80 13.28 3.00
C LEU A 408 14.81 14.75 3.38
N ALA A 409 13.64 15.33 3.66
CA ALA A 409 13.53 16.72 4.10
C ALA A 409 14.21 16.94 5.45
N THR A 410 14.10 15.99 6.39
CA THR A 410 14.85 16.03 7.66
C THR A 410 16.35 16.07 7.42
N LYS A 411 16.88 15.27 6.48
CA LYS A 411 18.31 15.30 6.10
C LYS A 411 18.71 16.62 5.45
N ALA A 412 17.84 17.21 4.62
CA ALA A 412 18.05 18.52 3.99
C ALA A 412 17.70 19.71 4.90
N LYS A 413 17.21 19.48 6.13
CA LYS A 413 16.67 20.51 7.03
C LYS A 413 15.57 21.38 6.38
N GLN A 414 14.72 20.76 5.57
CA GLN A 414 13.55 21.38 4.93
C GLN A 414 12.25 20.93 5.61
N LYS A 415 11.20 21.76 5.52
CA LYS A 415 9.85 21.40 5.96
C LYS A 415 9.06 20.85 4.77
N VAL A 416 8.27 19.81 5.02
CA VAL A 416 7.33 19.20 4.06
C VAL A 416 5.93 19.34 4.65
N ASP A 417 5.00 19.80 3.83
CA ASP A 417 3.58 19.90 4.18
C ASP A 417 2.84 18.68 3.62
N PRO A 418 2.34 17.77 4.48
CA PRO A 418 1.62 16.59 4.03
C PRO A 418 0.42 16.91 3.14
N ASN A 419 -0.37 17.94 3.46
CA ASN A 419 -1.59 18.23 2.70
C ASN A 419 -1.24 18.74 1.30
N GLN A 420 -0.23 19.61 1.19
CA GLN A 420 0.23 20.11 -0.10
C GLN A 420 0.88 18.99 -0.93
N GLU A 421 1.60 18.07 -0.30
CA GLU A 421 2.13 16.89 -0.97
C GLU A 421 0.99 16.01 -1.52
N LEU A 422 -0.10 15.86 -0.75
CA LEU A 422 -1.29 15.12 -1.13
C LEU A 422 -1.99 15.76 -2.35
N VAL A 423 -2.08 17.09 -2.39
CA VAL A 423 -2.54 17.84 -3.56
C VAL A 423 -1.65 17.59 -4.79
N GLY A 424 -0.32 17.60 -4.61
CA GLY A 424 0.63 17.33 -5.69
C GLY A 424 0.46 15.93 -6.29
N GLN A 425 0.41 14.89 -5.45
CA GLN A 425 0.18 13.51 -5.91
C GLN A 425 -1.22 13.34 -6.54
N GLY A 426 -2.25 13.99 -5.97
CA GLY A 426 -3.61 13.94 -6.50
C GLY A 426 -3.72 14.56 -7.88
N LEU A 427 -3.15 15.75 -8.08
CA LEU A 427 -3.09 16.39 -9.39
C LEU A 427 -2.28 15.57 -10.40
N ALA A 428 -1.18 14.94 -9.97
CA ALA A 428 -0.37 14.08 -10.84
C ALA A 428 -1.15 12.90 -11.39
N ASN A 429 -1.91 12.21 -10.53
CA ASN A 429 -2.74 11.08 -10.92
C ASN A 429 -3.96 11.52 -11.76
N LEU A 430 -4.62 12.61 -11.37
CA LEU A 430 -5.75 13.18 -12.09
C LEU A 430 -5.35 13.57 -13.52
N ILE A 431 -4.33 14.43 -13.67
CA ILE A 431 -3.84 14.86 -14.98
C ILE A 431 -3.25 13.68 -15.75
N GLY A 432 -2.54 12.79 -15.06
CA GLY A 432 -1.99 11.56 -15.62
C GLY A 432 -3.02 10.70 -16.35
N SER A 433 -4.22 10.56 -15.79
CA SER A 433 -5.30 9.78 -16.41
C SER A 433 -5.71 10.32 -17.79
N PHE A 434 -5.67 11.64 -17.99
CA PHE A 434 -5.96 12.24 -19.31
C PHE A 434 -4.87 11.93 -20.34
N THR A 435 -3.64 11.68 -19.87
CA THR A 435 -2.50 11.23 -20.69
C THR A 435 -2.30 9.71 -20.66
N GLN A 436 -3.35 8.94 -20.36
CA GLN A 436 -3.33 7.48 -20.37
C GLN A 436 -2.37 6.84 -19.33
N ALA A 437 -2.05 7.53 -18.24
CA ALA A 437 -1.26 6.96 -17.15
C ALA A 437 -2.12 6.12 -16.20
N PHE A 438 -1.51 5.09 -15.61
CA PHE A 438 -2.04 4.36 -14.46
C PHE A 438 -1.55 4.99 -13.15
N PRO A 439 -2.08 4.58 -11.97
CA PRO A 439 -1.74 5.23 -10.70
C PRO A 439 -0.23 5.28 -10.41
N VAL A 440 0.24 6.44 -9.97
CA VAL A 440 1.62 6.73 -9.59
C VAL A 440 1.75 7.16 -8.13
N SER A 441 2.95 7.03 -7.58
CA SER A 441 3.27 7.47 -6.22
C SER A 441 4.75 7.84 -6.05
N GLY A 442 5.14 8.27 -4.85
CA GLY A 442 6.52 8.55 -4.47
C GLY A 442 7.39 7.29 -4.41
N SER A 443 8.59 7.35 -4.99
CA SER A 443 9.52 6.22 -5.08
C SER A 443 10.76 6.45 -4.21
N PHE A 444 11.07 5.51 -3.32
CA PHE A 444 12.25 5.60 -2.45
C PHE A 444 13.56 5.63 -3.25
N SER A 445 13.73 4.69 -4.17
CA SER A 445 14.96 4.55 -4.96
C SER A 445 15.26 5.80 -5.80
N ARG A 446 14.23 6.36 -6.45
CA ARG A 446 14.37 7.58 -7.27
C ARG A 446 14.63 8.82 -6.44
N SER A 447 13.92 8.97 -5.33
CA SER A 447 14.12 10.10 -4.41
C SER A 447 15.51 10.08 -3.79
N ALA A 448 16.02 8.89 -3.44
CA ALA A 448 17.38 8.72 -2.95
C ALA A 448 18.42 9.07 -4.02
N VAL A 449 18.24 8.63 -5.27
CA VAL A 449 19.12 9.01 -6.39
C VAL A 449 19.09 10.51 -6.63
N ASN A 450 17.90 11.12 -6.66
CA ASN A 450 17.71 12.55 -6.83
C ASN A 450 18.46 13.36 -5.74
N PHE A 451 18.26 12.97 -4.48
CA PHE A 451 18.93 13.58 -3.34
C PHE A 451 20.45 13.41 -3.38
N ASN A 452 20.94 12.19 -3.66
CA ASN A 452 22.37 11.88 -3.69
C ASN A 452 23.10 12.50 -4.89
N ALA A 453 22.40 12.71 -6.02
CA ALA A 453 22.90 13.46 -7.15
C ALA A 453 23.00 14.98 -6.87
N GLY A 454 22.48 15.42 -5.72
CA GLY A 454 22.62 16.78 -5.21
C GLY A 454 21.55 17.75 -5.70
N ALA A 455 20.39 17.25 -6.11
CA ALA A 455 19.22 18.09 -6.40
C ALA A 455 18.95 19.09 -5.28
N LYS A 456 18.47 20.27 -5.65
CA LYS A 456 18.15 21.36 -4.73
C LYS A 456 16.69 21.76 -4.82
N THR A 457 16.05 21.61 -5.98
CA THR A 457 14.65 21.95 -6.20
C THR A 457 13.89 20.83 -6.90
N GLY A 458 12.56 20.92 -6.90
CA GLY A 458 11.70 20.01 -7.66
C GLY A 458 11.89 20.06 -9.19
N MET A 459 12.60 21.06 -9.71
CA MET A 459 12.90 21.16 -11.14
C MET A 459 13.65 19.94 -11.69
N ALA A 460 14.40 19.22 -10.85
CA ALA A 460 15.03 17.95 -11.23
C ALA A 460 14.00 16.91 -11.75
N ALA A 461 12.78 16.87 -11.18
CA ALA A 461 11.71 15.99 -11.63
C ALA A 461 11.09 16.46 -12.97
N VAL A 462 11.01 17.77 -13.20
CA VAL A 462 10.57 18.32 -14.51
C VAL A 462 11.58 17.99 -15.61
N ILE A 463 12.88 18.10 -15.30
CA ILE A 463 13.95 17.68 -16.21
C ILE A 463 13.86 16.17 -16.46
N THR A 464 13.63 15.38 -15.41
CA THR A 464 13.40 13.93 -15.53
C THR A 464 12.27 13.62 -16.52
N ALA A 465 11.11 14.25 -16.37
CA ALA A 465 9.96 14.08 -17.27
C ALA A 465 10.30 14.48 -18.71
N SER A 466 11.09 15.53 -18.90
CA SER A 466 11.56 15.97 -20.23
C SER A 466 12.46 14.92 -20.90
N PHE A 467 13.32 14.24 -20.14
CA PHE A 467 14.12 13.12 -20.68
C PHE A 467 13.28 11.88 -20.99
N VAL A 468 12.25 11.59 -20.20
CA VAL A 468 11.29 10.52 -20.52
C VAL A 468 10.54 10.85 -21.82
N LEU A 469 10.14 12.11 -22.02
CA LEU A 469 9.55 12.58 -23.27
C LEU A 469 10.49 12.38 -24.46
N LEU A 470 11.77 12.75 -24.33
CA LEU A 470 12.76 12.49 -25.38
C LEU A 470 12.90 10.99 -25.68
N ALA A 471 12.84 10.15 -24.65
CA ALA A 471 12.88 8.70 -24.85
C ALA A 471 11.66 8.17 -25.62
N LEU A 472 10.45 8.71 -25.34
CA LEU A 472 9.23 8.38 -26.09
C LEU A 472 9.29 8.81 -27.56
N LEU A 473 9.96 9.92 -27.86
CA LEU A 473 10.05 10.45 -29.22
C LEU A 473 11.14 9.78 -30.06
N PHE A 474 12.27 9.39 -29.46
CA PHE A 474 13.46 8.97 -30.21
C PHE A 474 14.01 7.59 -29.86
N LEU A 475 13.74 7.06 -28.66
CA LEU A 475 14.37 5.82 -28.17
C LEU A 475 13.42 4.61 -28.21
N THR A 476 12.16 4.76 -28.62
CA THR A 476 11.19 3.66 -28.69
C THR A 476 11.61 2.51 -29.62
N PRO A 477 12.29 2.72 -30.77
CA PRO A 477 12.77 1.60 -31.60
C PRO A 477 13.85 0.78 -30.90
N LEU A 478 14.70 1.42 -30.10
CA LEU A 478 15.74 0.72 -29.32
C LEU A 478 15.12 -0.12 -28.20
N LEU A 479 14.06 0.39 -27.56
CA LEU A 479 13.37 -0.30 -26.47
C LEU A 479 12.58 -1.53 -26.94
N TYR A 480 12.30 -1.68 -28.23
CA TYR A 480 11.64 -2.86 -28.81
C TYR A 480 12.35 -4.16 -28.42
N HIS A 481 13.68 -4.19 -28.58
CA HIS A 481 14.53 -5.37 -28.40
C HIS A 481 14.81 -5.73 -26.94
N LEU A 482 14.34 -4.92 -25.97
CA LEU A 482 14.59 -5.15 -24.55
C LEU A 482 13.93 -6.46 -24.07
N PRO A 483 14.70 -7.46 -23.59
CA PRO A 483 14.12 -8.70 -23.09
C PRO A 483 13.24 -8.50 -21.85
N GLN A 484 12.13 -9.22 -21.77
CA GLN A 484 11.22 -9.16 -20.61
C GLN A 484 11.87 -9.72 -19.34
N ALA A 485 12.79 -10.67 -19.46
CA ALA A 485 13.57 -11.20 -18.33
C ALA A 485 14.45 -10.12 -17.66
N VAL A 486 14.89 -9.10 -18.42
CA VAL A 486 15.65 -7.97 -17.87
C VAL A 486 14.72 -7.08 -17.04
N LEU A 487 13.50 -6.84 -17.49
CA LEU A 487 12.49 -6.10 -16.70
C LEU A 487 12.14 -6.85 -15.40
N ALA A 488 12.00 -8.18 -15.48
CA ALA A 488 11.80 -9.04 -14.31
C ALA A 488 12.97 -8.95 -13.32
N ALA A 489 14.21 -9.02 -13.81
CA ALA A 489 15.41 -8.82 -13.02
C ALA A 489 15.45 -7.45 -12.31
N ILE A 490 15.03 -6.37 -13.01
CA ILE A 490 14.95 -5.02 -12.44
C ILE A 490 13.98 -4.99 -11.26
N ILE A 491 12.81 -5.61 -11.40
CA ILE A 491 11.82 -5.68 -10.31
C ILE A 491 12.37 -6.47 -9.12
N ILE A 492 12.96 -7.65 -9.36
CA ILE A 492 13.54 -8.48 -8.29
C ILE A 492 14.60 -7.69 -7.52
N MET A 493 15.53 -7.02 -8.23
CA MET A 493 16.55 -6.19 -7.60
C MET A 493 15.99 -5.00 -6.83
N ALA A 494 14.91 -4.39 -7.30
CA ALA A 494 14.26 -3.29 -6.61
C ALA A 494 13.56 -3.75 -5.32
N VAL A 495 12.94 -4.92 -5.35
CA VAL A 495 12.08 -5.41 -4.26
C VAL A 495 12.86 -6.07 -3.13
N ILE A 496 14.04 -6.64 -3.40
CA ILE A 496 14.96 -7.09 -2.34
C ILE A 496 15.25 -5.96 -1.33
N GLY A 497 15.30 -4.70 -1.78
CA GLY A 497 15.49 -3.55 -0.90
C GLY A 497 14.27 -3.12 -0.09
N LEU A 498 13.08 -3.66 -0.38
CA LEU A 498 11.84 -3.37 0.37
C LEU A 498 11.61 -4.34 1.52
N VAL A 499 12.20 -5.54 1.47
CA VAL A 499 12.09 -6.54 2.53
C VAL A 499 12.89 -6.07 3.76
N ASN A 500 12.20 -5.88 4.87
CA ASN A 500 12.76 -5.43 6.14
C ASN A 500 12.09 -6.16 7.31
N PHE A 501 12.58 -7.36 7.61
CA PHE A 501 12.13 -8.14 8.76
C PHE A 501 12.57 -7.55 10.10
N ASP A 502 13.66 -6.78 10.12
CA ASP A 502 14.14 -6.10 11.32
C ASP A 502 13.12 -5.08 11.83
N ALA A 503 12.40 -4.41 10.94
CA ALA A 503 11.33 -3.48 11.32
C ALA A 503 10.15 -4.19 12.02
N ILE A 504 9.79 -5.41 11.60
CA ILE A 504 8.76 -6.22 12.27
C ILE A 504 9.25 -6.64 13.66
N LYS A 505 10.50 -7.11 13.76
CA LYS A 505 11.12 -7.47 15.03
C LYS A 505 11.19 -6.28 15.99
N HIS A 506 11.54 -5.10 15.48
CA HIS A 506 11.56 -3.88 16.27
C HIS A 506 10.18 -3.49 16.79
N ALA A 507 9.14 -3.56 15.93
CA ALA A 507 7.76 -3.33 16.35
C ALA A 507 7.34 -4.28 17.49
N TRP A 508 7.69 -5.58 17.38
CA TRP A 508 7.40 -6.57 18.42
C TRP A 508 8.08 -6.26 19.76
N HIS A 509 9.33 -5.81 19.74
CA HIS A 509 10.04 -5.41 20.96
C HIS A 509 9.51 -4.09 21.56
N ALA A 510 9.02 -3.18 20.72
CA ALA A 510 8.46 -1.91 21.17
C ALA A 510 7.05 -2.07 21.79
N SER A 511 6.19 -2.87 21.15
CA SER A 511 4.81 -3.12 21.58
C SER A 511 4.33 -4.45 21.00
N LYS A 512 3.90 -5.38 21.87
CA LYS A 512 3.35 -6.67 21.43
C LYS A 512 2.16 -6.48 20.48
N HIS A 513 1.32 -5.49 20.72
CA HIS A 513 0.16 -5.19 19.86
C HIS A 513 0.59 -4.74 18.46
N ASP A 514 1.63 -3.91 18.36
CA ASP A 514 2.16 -3.45 17.09
C ASP A 514 2.83 -4.61 16.33
N GLY A 515 3.56 -5.46 17.05
CA GLY A 515 4.11 -6.69 16.50
C GLY A 515 3.05 -7.66 15.97
N ILE A 516 1.95 -7.85 16.71
CA ILE A 516 0.79 -8.66 16.27
C ILE A 516 0.16 -8.05 15.03
N ALA A 517 -0.11 -6.74 15.01
CA ALA A 517 -0.68 -6.06 13.85
C ALA A 517 0.20 -6.24 12.60
N ALA A 518 1.52 -6.06 12.72
CA ALA A 518 2.47 -6.28 11.62
C ALA A 518 2.47 -7.74 11.14
N GLY A 519 2.55 -8.71 12.06
CA GLY A 519 2.59 -10.13 11.76
C GLY A 519 1.30 -10.64 11.10
N VAL A 520 0.14 -10.26 11.64
CA VAL A 520 -1.16 -10.62 11.06
C VAL A 520 -1.32 -9.97 9.68
N THR A 521 -0.95 -8.70 9.51
CA THR A 521 -1.01 -8.06 8.17
C THR A 521 -0.13 -8.80 7.17
N PHE A 522 1.09 -9.18 7.56
CA PHE A 522 2.01 -9.94 6.71
C PHE A 522 1.41 -11.28 6.28
N ILE A 523 0.91 -12.07 7.24
CA ILE A 523 0.33 -13.40 6.97
C ILE A 523 -0.96 -13.27 6.16
N ALA A 524 -1.88 -12.38 6.56
CA ALA A 524 -3.15 -12.17 5.86
C ALA A 524 -2.93 -11.72 4.41
N THR A 525 -1.97 -10.83 4.16
CA THR A 525 -1.65 -10.37 2.79
C THR A 525 -1.12 -11.53 1.93
N LEU A 526 -0.29 -12.43 2.49
CA LEU A 526 0.20 -13.60 1.76
C LEU A 526 -0.91 -14.62 1.46
N LEU A 527 -1.81 -14.87 2.41
CA LEU A 527 -2.90 -15.85 2.27
C LEU A 527 -3.99 -15.38 1.32
N VAL A 528 -4.31 -14.09 1.34
CA VAL A 528 -5.42 -13.51 0.57
C VAL A 528 -4.97 -13.04 -0.82
N ALA A 529 -3.68 -13.16 -1.16
CA ALA A 529 -3.17 -12.88 -2.49
C ALA A 529 -3.88 -13.75 -3.55
N PRO A 530 -4.41 -13.15 -4.64
CA PRO A 530 -4.03 -11.84 -5.18
C PRO A 530 -4.78 -10.61 -4.63
N HIS A 531 -5.76 -10.72 -3.74
CA HIS A 531 -6.53 -9.57 -3.20
C HIS A 531 -5.79 -8.83 -2.08
N LEU A 532 -4.74 -8.09 -2.44
CA LEU A 532 -3.86 -7.42 -1.49
C LEU A 532 -4.54 -6.32 -0.65
N ASP A 533 -5.58 -5.68 -1.18
CA ASP A 533 -6.39 -4.68 -0.50
C ASP A 533 -7.04 -5.23 0.78
N LYS A 534 -7.58 -6.45 0.74
CA LYS A 534 -8.15 -7.14 1.90
C LYS A 534 -7.13 -7.36 3.02
N GLY A 535 -5.89 -7.70 2.67
CA GLY A 535 -4.81 -7.89 3.64
C GLY A 535 -4.51 -6.62 4.45
N ILE A 536 -4.47 -5.46 3.78
CA ILE A 536 -4.29 -4.17 4.44
C ILE A 536 -5.49 -3.82 5.30
N MET A 537 -6.71 -4.04 4.83
CA MET A 537 -7.93 -3.75 5.59
C MET A 537 -8.00 -4.56 6.90
N ILE A 538 -7.67 -5.86 6.84
CA ILE A 538 -7.60 -6.72 8.03
C ILE A 538 -6.55 -6.19 9.01
N GLY A 539 -5.37 -5.83 8.51
CA GLY A 539 -4.29 -5.28 9.32
C GLY A 539 -4.66 -3.95 9.99
N ALA A 540 -5.22 -3.02 9.24
CA ALA A 540 -5.65 -1.71 9.72
C ALA A 540 -6.79 -1.84 10.74
N GLY A 541 -7.79 -2.68 10.46
CA GLY A 541 -8.89 -2.96 11.39
C GLY A 541 -8.39 -3.56 12.70
N LEU A 542 -7.49 -4.54 12.63
CA LEU A 542 -6.87 -5.13 13.82
C LEU A 542 -6.05 -4.09 14.61
N ALA A 543 -5.28 -3.23 13.93
CA ALA A 543 -4.50 -2.19 14.61
C ALA A 543 -5.40 -1.19 15.37
N ILE A 544 -6.54 -0.80 14.78
CA ILE A 544 -7.54 0.05 15.45
C ILE A 544 -8.16 -0.68 16.64
N LEU A 545 -8.55 -1.95 16.48
CA LEU A 545 -9.11 -2.76 17.57
C LEU A 545 -8.11 -2.93 18.73
N LEU A 546 -6.84 -3.22 18.43
CA LEU A 546 -5.79 -3.36 19.44
C LEU A 546 -5.48 -2.02 20.11
N TYR A 547 -5.53 -0.91 19.38
CA TYR A 547 -5.42 0.44 19.96
C TYR A 547 -6.56 0.73 20.93
N LEU A 548 -7.81 0.48 20.52
CA LEU A 548 -8.98 0.66 21.37
C LEU A 548 -8.90 -0.21 22.62
N TYR A 549 -8.58 -1.50 22.47
CA TYR A 549 -8.41 -2.44 23.58
C TYR A 549 -7.34 -1.96 24.57
N ARG A 550 -6.20 -1.47 24.08
CA ARG A 550 -5.13 -0.92 24.92
C ARG A 550 -5.57 0.32 25.70
N THR A 551 -6.44 1.15 25.14
CA THR A 551 -6.93 2.37 25.80
C THR A 551 -8.07 2.13 26.78
N MET A 552 -8.73 0.97 26.70
CA MET A 552 -9.85 0.58 27.58
C MET A 552 -9.40 0.19 29.00
N THR A 553 -8.14 -0.22 29.18
CA THR A 553 -7.57 -0.58 30.50
C THR A 553 -6.34 0.28 30.84
N PRO A 554 -6.53 1.59 31.12
CA PRO A 554 -5.44 2.46 31.55
C PRO A 554 -4.78 1.95 32.83
N ARG A 555 -3.53 2.35 33.07
CA ARG A 555 -2.85 2.00 34.32
C ARG A 555 -3.50 2.74 35.48
N VAL A 556 -3.93 2.00 36.49
CA VAL A 556 -4.36 2.54 37.79
C VAL A 556 -3.33 2.14 38.84
N ALA A 557 -2.83 3.15 39.56
CA ALA A 557 -1.85 2.96 40.63
C ALA A 557 -2.45 3.41 41.95
N GLN A 558 -2.41 2.53 42.96
CA GLN A 558 -2.62 2.94 44.34
C GLN A 558 -1.32 3.56 44.86
N LEU A 559 -1.44 4.69 45.56
CA LEU A 559 -0.31 5.53 45.90
C LEU A 559 0.04 5.43 47.39
N GLY A 560 1.34 5.32 47.66
CA GLY A 560 1.95 5.44 48.98
C GLY A 560 2.83 6.69 49.05
N ARG A 561 3.12 7.15 50.26
CA ARG A 561 3.94 8.34 50.50
C ARG A 561 5.42 7.97 50.54
N PHE A 562 6.24 8.60 49.70
CA PHE A 562 7.70 8.45 49.74
C PHE A 562 8.31 9.45 50.73
N SER A 563 9.54 9.18 51.19
CA SER A 563 10.24 10.00 52.20
C SER A 563 10.55 11.42 51.74
N ASP A 564 10.56 11.68 50.42
CA ASP A 564 10.74 13.01 49.82
C ASP A 564 9.43 13.79 49.68
N GLY A 565 8.30 13.22 50.12
CA GLY A 565 6.96 13.82 50.01
C GLY A 565 6.21 13.44 48.73
N THR A 566 6.83 12.74 47.77
CA THR A 566 6.13 12.35 46.53
C THR A 566 5.21 11.15 46.74
N LEU A 567 4.12 11.08 45.96
CA LEU A 567 3.25 9.91 45.90
C LEU A 567 3.74 8.94 44.82
N ARG A 568 3.94 7.67 45.19
CA ARG A 568 4.46 6.64 44.28
C ARG A 568 3.64 5.36 44.33
N ASP A 569 3.67 4.62 43.22
CA ASP A 569 2.93 3.37 43.06
C ASP A 569 3.43 2.30 44.04
N ILE A 570 2.53 1.80 44.89
CA ILE A 570 2.82 0.77 45.88
C ILE A 570 3.13 -0.59 45.25
N LYS A 571 2.66 -0.86 44.02
CA LYS A 571 3.01 -2.11 43.32
C LYS A 571 4.49 -2.15 42.96
N VAL A 572 5.11 -0.99 42.74
CA VAL A 572 6.54 -0.86 42.44
C VAL A 572 7.36 -0.72 43.72
N ASN A 573 6.82 -0.06 44.75
CA ASN A 573 7.47 0.15 46.05
C ASN A 573 6.54 -0.34 47.17
N PRO A 574 6.57 -1.64 47.51
CA PRO A 574 5.61 -2.23 48.45
C PRO A 574 5.72 -1.69 49.88
N ASP A 575 6.92 -1.21 50.26
CA ASP A 575 7.22 -0.77 51.64
C ASP A 575 6.76 0.67 51.92
N LEU A 576 6.06 1.33 50.98
CA LEU A 576 5.61 2.71 51.18
C LEU A 576 4.46 2.78 52.17
N PRO A 577 4.49 3.73 53.12
CA PRO A 577 3.38 3.97 54.02
C PRO A 577 2.12 4.34 53.22
N THR A 578 1.01 3.71 53.59
CA THR A 578 -0.34 4.05 53.11
C THR A 578 -1.25 4.33 54.30
N SER A 579 -2.28 5.14 54.08
CA SER A 579 -3.24 5.49 55.13
C SER A 579 -4.35 4.43 55.28
N PRO A 580 -4.82 4.12 56.49
CA PRO A 580 -6.05 3.38 56.71
C PRO A 580 -7.31 4.20 56.41
N HIS A 581 -7.22 5.53 56.44
CA HIS A 581 -8.34 6.46 56.26
C HIS A 581 -8.41 7.09 54.87
N ILE A 582 -7.32 7.07 54.11
CA ILE A 582 -7.20 7.66 52.78
C ILE A 582 -6.83 6.60 51.75
N ILE A 583 -7.64 6.50 50.70
CA ILE A 583 -7.30 5.77 49.48
C ILE A 583 -6.78 6.78 48.48
N ALA A 584 -5.47 6.82 48.24
CA ALA A 584 -4.89 7.64 47.17
C ALA A 584 -4.69 6.80 45.91
N MET A 585 -5.24 7.26 44.78
CA MET A 585 -5.13 6.58 43.50
C MET A 585 -4.80 7.55 42.38
N ARG A 586 -4.01 7.08 41.42
CA ARG A 586 -3.74 7.79 40.17
C ARG A 586 -4.27 6.99 38.99
N PHE A 587 -4.99 7.66 38.12
CA PHE A 587 -5.52 7.10 36.89
C PHE A 587 -4.77 7.67 35.67
N ASP A 588 -3.97 6.83 35.01
CA ASP A 588 -3.10 7.25 33.91
C ASP A 588 -3.83 7.20 32.55
N GLY A 589 -4.93 7.96 32.39
CA GLY A 589 -5.71 7.99 31.15
C GLY A 589 -6.82 9.05 31.12
N SER A 590 -7.37 9.32 29.93
CA SER A 590 -8.62 10.09 29.80
C SER A 590 -9.81 9.30 30.34
N LEU A 591 -10.85 9.96 30.83
CA LEU A 591 -12.11 9.33 31.23
C LEU A 591 -13.13 9.52 30.11
N TYR A 592 -13.47 8.42 29.44
CA TYR A 592 -14.41 8.44 28.33
C TYR A 592 -15.23 7.16 28.27
N PHE A 593 -16.24 7.10 27.39
CA PHE A 593 -17.20 6.01 27.32
C PHE A 593 -16.58 4.59 27.33
N ALA A 594 -15.38 4.40 26.77
CA ALA A 594 -14.78 3.08 26.63
C ALA A 594 -14.03 2.58 27.88
N ASN A 595 -13.65 3.47 28.82
CA ASN A 595 -12.82 3.10 29.96
C ASN A 595 -13.32 3.60 31.32
N VAL A 596 -14.39 4.41 31.36
CA VAL A 596 -14.90 4.92 32.63
C VAL A 596 -15.48 3.83 33.53
N ALA A 597 -16.09 2.78 32.96
CA ALA A 597 -16.53 1.62 33.74
C ALA A 597 -15.36 0.95 34.47
N TYR A 598 -14.21 0.81 33.80
CA TYR A 598 -13.00 0.28 34.42
C TYR A 598 -12.48 1.19 35.55
N PHE A 599 -12.61 2.51 35.40
CA PHE A 599 -12.29 3.46 36.48
C PHE A 599 -13.23 3.30 37.69
N GLU A 600 -14.54 3.19 37.45
CA GLU A 600 -15.55 2.95 38.49
C GLU A 600 -15.26 1.64 39.24
N ASP A 601 -15.11 0.54 38.52
CA ASP A 601 -14.84 -0.79 39.08
C ASP A 601 -13.57 -0.76 39.95
N THR A 602 -12.49 -0.15 39.44
CA THR A 602 -11.22 -0.08 40.18
C THR A 602 -11.35 0.76 41.46
N ILE A 603 -12.15 1.84 41.43
CA ILE A 603 -12.44 2.63 42.63
C ILE A 603 -13.22 1.82 43.65
N LEU A 604 -14.29 1.14 43.20
CA LEU A 604 -15.14 0.36 44.10
C LEU A 604 -14.38 -0.81 44.71
N GLU A 605 -13.52 -1.49 43.95
CA GLU A 605 -12.61 -2.53 44.46
C GLU A 605 -11.63 -1.98 45.50
N ALA A 606 -11.03 -0.80 45.25
CA ALA A 606 -10.10 -0.17 46.19
C ALA A 606 -10.79 0.26 47.50
N VAL A 607 -12.03 0.75 47.40
CA VAL A 607 -12.89 1.10 48.54
C VAL A 607 -13.26 -0.14 49.34
N ALA A 608 -13.69 -1.21 48.67
CA ALA A 608 -14.03 -2.48 49.32
C ALA A 608 -12.83 -3.10 50.07
N ALA A 609 -11.61 -2.91 49.55
CA ALA A 609 -10.38 -3.38 50.19
C ALA A 609 -9.97 -2.58 51.45
N LYS A 610 -10.46 -1.35 51.64
CA LYS A 610 -10.16 -0.50 52.80
C LYS A 610 -11.44 -0.01 53.49
N PRO A 611 -12.06 -0.84 54.37
CA PRO A 611 -13.34 -0.51 55.02
C PRO A 611 -13.29 0.69 55.98
N ASN A 612 -12.09 1.08 56.45
CA ASN A 612 -11.91 2.24 57.34
C ASN A 612 -11.62 3.56 56.59
N ALA A 613 -11.62 3.52 55.26
CA ALA A 613 -11.37 4.70 54.45
C ALA A 613 -12.54 5.68 54.54
N LYS A 614 -12.24 6.94 54.84
CA LYS A 614 -13.21 8.05 54.83
C LYS A 614 -13.04 8.96 53.62
N TYR A 615 -11.85 8.92 52.99
CA TYR A 615 -11.52 9.77 51.84
C TYR A 615 -10.91 8.96 50.70
N LEU A 616 -11.32 9.29 49.48
CA LEU A 616 -10.73 8.80 48.24
C LEU A 616 -10.07 9.98 47.51
N LEU A 617 -8.75 10.02 47.48
CA LEU A 617 -7.98 11.00 46.72
C LEU A 617 -7.67 10.48 45.33
N VAL A 618 -8.27 11.08 44.30
CA VAL A 618 -7.97 10.83 42.89
C VAL A 618 -6.99 11.86 42.38
N VAL A 619 -5.76 11.41 42.12
CA VAL A 619 -4.69 12.20 41.52
C VAL A 619 -4.92 12.26 40.01
N GLY A 620 -5.38 13.43 39.55
CA GLY A 620 -5.93 13.66 38.22
C GLY A 620 -4.97 14.25 37.19
N ASP A 621 -3.67 14.39 37.49
CA ASP A 621 -2.68 15.02 36.59
C ASP A 621 -2.60 14.35 35.21
N ALA A 622 -2.85 13.04 35.16
CA ALA A 622 -2.84 12.25 33.93
C ALA A 622 -4.21 12.20 33.22
N ILE A 623 -5.28 12.70 33.84
CA ILE A 623 -6.61 12.77 33.24
C ILE A 623 -6.64 13.92 32.24
N ASN A 624 -6.49 13.58 30.97
CA ASN A 624 -6.40 14.55 29.89
C ASN A 624 -7.76 15.02 29.40
N GLN A 625 -8.80 14.22 29.53
CA GLN A 625 -10.11 14.54 28.98
C GLN A 625 -11.20 13.84 29.80
N LEU A 626 -12.36 14.47 29.87
CA LEU A 626 -13.60 13.94 30.43
C LEU A 626 -14.68 14.12 29.37
N ASP A 627 -15.31 13.04 28.92
CA ASP A 627 -16.48 13.12 28.02
C ASP A 627 -17.79 13.03 28.82
N ALA A 628 -18.94 13.09 28.11
CA ALA A 628 -20.26 13.07 28.76
C ALA A 628 -20.52 11.77 29.54
N SER A 629 -20.20 10.61 28.96
CA SER A 629 -20.37 9.32 29.65
C SER A 629 -19.42 9.18 30.84
N GLY A 630 -18.20 9.71 30.70
CA GLY A 630 -17.20 9.79 31.74
C GLY A 630 -17.70 10.62 32.92
N GLU A 631 -18.27 11.78 32.61
CA GLU A 631 -18.84 12.71 33.59
C GLU A 631 -20.03 12.10 34.34
N GLU A 632 -20.98 11.48 33.64
CA GLU A 632 -22.17 10.84 34.21
C GLU A 632 -21.79 9.73 35.21
N VAL A 633 -20.83 8.88 34.84
CA VAL A 633 -20.36 7.81 35.74
C VAL A 633 -19.61 8.38 36.94
N VAL A 634 -18.79 9.42 36.75
CA VAL A 634 -18.12 10.09 37.88
C VAL A 634 -19.13 10.76 38.81
N HIS A 635 -20.18 11.38 38.26
CA HIS A 635 -21.28 11.99 39.03
C HIS A 635 -21.95 10.93 39.92
N HIS A 636 -22.39 9.83 39.34
CA HIS A 636 -23.02 8.75 40.12
C HIS A 636 -22.06 8.09 41.11
N LEU A 637 -20.77 7.99 40.77
CA LEU A 637 -19.77 7.49 41.69
C LEU A 637 -19.58 8.41 42.90
N VAL A 638 -19.58 9.73 42.70
CA VAL A 638 -19.51 10.73 43.78
C VAL A 638 -20.70 10.59 44.73
N GLU A 639 -21.92 10.47 44.19
CA GLU A 639 -23.14 10.27 44.98
C GLU A 639 -23.08 8.96 45.76
N ARG A 640 -22.76 7.85 45.09
CA ARG A 640 -22.69 6.51 45.72
C ARG A 640 -21.65 6.45 46.84
N LEU A 641 -20.47 7.03 46.63
CA LEU A 641 -19.43 7.05 47.66
C LEU A 641 -19.83 7.94 48.84
N ARG A 642 -20.47 9.09 48.57
CA ARG A 642 -20.99 9.98 49.62
C ARG A 642 -22.02 9.27 50.49
N ASP A 643 -22.94 8.53 49.89
CA ASP A 643 -23.95 7.73 50.60
C ASP A 643 -23.32 6.62 51.44
N ALA A 644 -22.17 6.08 51.00
CA ALA A 644 -21.35 5.13 51.75
C ALA A 644 -20.45 5.78 52.82
N GLY A 645 -20.52 7.11 53.01
CA GLY A 645 -19.72 7.85 53.99
C GLY A 645 -18.29 8.17 53.56
N ILE A 646 -17.96 8.02 52.27
CA ILE A 646 -16.64 8.27 51.70
C ILE A 646 -16.66 9.55 50.85
N GLN A 647 -15.81 10.50 51.17
CA GLN A 647 -15.67 11.73 50.37
C GLN A 647 -14.61 11.57 49.30
N ILE A 648 -14.98 11.81 48.05
CA ILE A 648 -14.04 11.86 46.92
C ILE A 648 -13.41 13.26 46.81
N VAL A 649 -12.09 13.28 46.65
CA VAL A 649 -11.24 14.47 46.55
C VAL A 649 -10.40 14.34 45.29
N PHE A 650 -10.29 15.40 44.52
CA PHE A 650 -9.45 15.45 43.31
C PHE A 650 -8.27 16.40 43.50
N SER A 651 -7.14 16.04 42.91
CA SER A 651 -5.98 16.93 42.78
C SER A 651 -5.49 16.97 41.33
N GLY A 652 -4.86 18.07 40.90
CA GLY A 652 -4.13 18.11 39.63
C GLY A 652 -4.99 18.10 38.36
N LEU A 653 -6.31 18.40 38.47
CA LEU A 653 -7.20 18.39 37.31
C LEU A 653 -6.85 19.48 36.30
N LYS A 654 -6.80 19.10 35.02
CA LYS A 654 -6.53 20.02 33.90
C LYS A 654 -7.73 20.90 33.60
N LYS A 655 -7.46 22.08 33.04
CA LYS A 655 -8.50 23.05 32.62
C LYS A 655 -9.64 22.40 31.83
N GLN A 656 -9.32 21.61 30.81
CA GLN A 656 -10.35 20.99 29.95
C GLN A 656 -11.26 19.98 30.67
N VAL A 657 -10.78 19.37 31.76
CA VAL A 657 -11.61 18.51 32.62
C VAL A 657 -12.48 19.37 33.54
N LEU A 658 -11.89 20.38 34.18
CA LEU A 658 -12.60 21.33 35.04
C LEU A 658 -13.70 22.09 34.29
N ASP A 659 -13.45 22.47 33.03
CA ASP A 659 -14.45 23.16 32.20
C ASP A 659 -15.67 22.26 31.99
N VAL A 660 -15.48 20.96 31.72
CA VAL A 660 -16.60 19.99 31.62
C VAL A 660 -17.35 19.90 32.95
N MET A 661 -16.63 19.68 34.07
CA MET A 661 -17.26 19.55 35.39
C MET A 661 -18.06 20.79 35.80
N ARG A 662 -17.62 22.00 35.41
CA ARG A 662 -18.35 23.24 35.68
C ARG A 662 -19.59 23.39 34.80
N HIS A 663 -19.50 23.01 33.53
CA HIS A 663 -20.64 23.10 32.62
C HIS A 663 -21.75 22.09 32.97
N THR A 664 -21.40 20.94 33.55
CA THR A 664 -22.38 19.89 33.92
C THR A 664 -22.90 20.00 35.36
N GLY A 665 -22.24 20.81 36.21
CA GLY A 665 -22.59 20.94 37.63
C GLY A 665 -21.89 19.93 38.55
N LEU A 666 -21.11 18.99 38.01
CA LEU A 666 -20.30 18.05 38.78
C LEU A 666 -19.28 18.74 39.70
N PHE A 667 -18.75 19.90 39.27
CA PHE A 667 -17.85 20.70 40.09
C PHE A 667 -18.52 21.16 41.38
N ASP A 668 -19.78 21.60 41.29
CA ASP A 668 -20.56 22.05 42.44
C ASP A 668 -21.00 20.88 43.32
N LEU A 669 -21.32 19.73 42.72
CA LEU A 669 -21.62 18.49 43.44
C LEU A 669 -20.44 18.07 44.33
N ILE A 670 -19.22 18.05 43.79
CA ILE A 670 -18.01 17.66 44.54
C ILE A 670 -17.61 18.72 45.58
N SER A 671 -17.95 19.99 45.32
CA SER A 671 -17.53 21.19 46.05
C SER A 671 -16.08 21.60 45.79
N GLN A 672 -15.86 22.92 45.71
CA GLN A 672 -14.52 23.52 45.58
C GLN A 672 -13.58 23.10 46.72
N ALA A 673 -14.13 22.78 47.89
CA ALA A 673 -13.35 22.29 49.03
C ALA A 673 -12.71 20.92 48.79
N ASN A 674 -13.10 20.18 47.74
CA ASN A 674 -12.60 18.84 47.43
C ASN A 674 -11.82 18.80 46.11
N ILE A 675 -11.48 19.95 45.53
CA ILE A 675 -10.72 20.04 44.29
C ILE A 675 -9.50 20.94 44.53
N PHE A 676 -8.31 20.32 44.50
CA PHE A 676 -7.05 20.99 44.83
C PHE A 676 -6.09 21.05 43.65
N ALA A 677 -5.17 22.02 43.70
CA ALA A 677 -4.15 22.17 42.67
C ALA A 677 -3.06 21.09 42.80
N THR A 678 -2.68 20.72 44.02
CA THR A 678 -1.62 19.74 44.29
C THR A 678 -2.08 18.66 45.25
N GLU A 679 -1.41 17.50 45.20
CA GLU A 679 -1.68 16.36 46.07
C GLU A 679 -1.41 16.70 47.53
N ASP A 680 -0.36 17.48 47.82
CA ASP A 680 -0.04 17.92 49.18
C ASP A 680 -1.12 18.82 49.78
N GLN A 681 -1.71 19.72 48.99
CA GLN A 681 -2.83 20.54 49.44
C GLN A 681 -4.06 19.70 49.75
N ALA A 682 -4.35 18.71 48.90
CA ALA A 682 -5.46 17.79 49.12
C ALA A 682 -5.25 16.95 50.38
N ILE A 683 -4.04 16.38 50.57
CA ILE A 683 -3.68 15.60 51.74
C ILE A 683 -3.80 16.47 53.00
N ALA A 684 -3.17 17.65 53.03
CA ALA A 684 -3.23 18.56 54.19
C ALA A 684 -4.68 18.88 54.59
N ALA A 685 -5.54 19.20 53.61
CA ALA A 685 -6.95 19.49 53.87
C ALA A 685 -7.74 18.26 54.35
N ILE A 686 -7.41 17.05 53.89
CA ILE A 686 -8.02 15.81 54.39
C ILE A 686 -7.61 15.55 55.85
N TYR A 687 -6.32 15.71 56.19
CA TYR A 687 -5.84 15.50 57.55
C TYR A 687 -6.39 16.54 58.54
N GLU A 688 -6.55 17.79 58.12
CA GLU A 688 -7.21 18.83 58.92
C GLU A 688 -8.65 18.43 59.29
N ARG A 689 -9.35 17.71 58.40
CA ARG A 689 -10.72 17.22 58.63
C ARG A 689 -10.78 15.92 59.42
N LEU A 690 -9.77 15.06 59.31
CA LEU A 690 -9.66 13.82 60.10
C LEU A 690 -9.31 14.11 61.56
N GLY A 691 -8.56 15.20 61.84
CA GLY A 691 -8.18 15.58 63.19
C GLY A 691 -7.33 14.51 63.88
N ASP A 692 -7.62 14.26 65.17
CA ASP A 692 -6.86 13.31 66.01
C ASP A 692 -6.99 11.83 65.57
N GLU A 693 -7.97 11.49 64.72
CA GLU A 693 -8.13 10.12 64.20
C GLU A 693 -6.95 9.68 63.31
N ALA A 694 -6.14 10.63 62.82
CA ALA A 694 -5.05 10.36 61.89
C ALA A 694 -3.64 10.68 62.47
N ALA A 695 -3.52 10.82 63.79
CA ALA A 695 -2.29 11.25 64.47
C ALA A 695 -1.07 10.32 64.25
N ASP A 696 -1.31 9.01 64.04
CA ASP A 696 -0.25 8.00 63.83
C ASP A 696 -0.03 7.64 62.35
N ASP A 697 -0.65 8.36 61.43
CA ASP A 697 -0.63 8.00 60.02
C ASP A 697 0.59 8.58 59.27
N LEU A 698 1.52 7.69 58.97
CA LEU A 698 2.77 7.97 58.25
C LEU A 698 2.56 8.50 56.81
N PHE A 699 1.33 8.46 56.30
CA PHE A 699 0.99 9.03 55.01
C PHE A 699 0.98 10.57 55.03
N CYS A 700 0.83 11.21 56.19
CA CYS A 700 1.06 12.65 56.40
C CYS A 700 2.41 12.91 57.08
N SER A 701 3.48 13.04 56.31
CA SER A 701 4.80 13.39 56.86
C SER A 701 5.06 14.89 56.96
N LEU A 702 4.02 15.73 57.02
CA LEU A 702 4.16 17.14 57.40
C LEU A 702 3.83 17.27 58.89
N LYS A 703 4.82 16.98 59.76
CA LYS A 703 4.80 17.61 61.09
C LYS A 703 4.81 19.12 60.83
N PRO A 704 3.82 19.89 61.30
CA PRO A 704 3.84 21.33 61.14
C PRO A 704 5.15 21.84 61.74
N VAL A 705 5.92 22.59 60.97
CA VAL A 705 7.07 23.33 61.51
C VAL A 705 6.50 24.20 62.62
N ALA A 706 6.91 23.93 63.87
CA ALA A 706 6.51 24.72 65.02
C ALA A 706 6.86 26.18 64.72
N GLN A 707 5.86 27.05 64.91
CA GLN A 707 5.89 28.49 64.61
C GLN A 707 7.10 29.22 65.16
#